data_AF-A0A959AZQ3-F1
#
_entry.id   AF-A0A959AZQ3-F1
#
_cell.length_a   1.000
_cell.length_b   1.000
_cell.length_c   1.000
_cell.angle_alpha   90.00
_cell.angle_beta   90.00
_cell.angle_gamma   90.00
#
_symmetry.space_group_name_H-M   'P 1'
#
loop_
_entity.id
_entity.type
_entity.pdbx_description
1 polymer ?
#
loop_
_entity_poly.entity_id
_entity_poly.type
_entity_poly.pdbx_seq_one_letter_code
_entity_poly.pdbx_strand_id
1 'polypeptide(L)'
;MDRISQKPLNRVGYDFITPSYIPEGKDEYYLREQQSGGRINYRSLKAYEIEVLVKNANQADEWTDIKVSDTFDPQLVRNCHFHGLVRIGALQHFFLEYHDLKLPVGLYNSTIVSCDIGDNVVIKNVDYLAHYIIGNQVILFNINEMQNTNHSKFGNGSLKDGEPEEVRVWLEICNENGGRRVLPFEGMLPADAWLWSKFRNRPILMERFQEMTESEFDSRRGYYGTIGDRTVIKSTRILKDVKVGTDAYIKGGNKLKNLTINSSAASPTQIGEGVEMVNGIMGFGSRSFYGVKAVRFVMGENTTLKYGARLINSFLGDNATISCCEVLNSLIFPAHEQHHNNSFLVAATVMGQSNIAAGATIGSNHNSRGVDGEIVAGRGFWPGLCVSLKHNSRFASFCLLSKGDYPSELNIPYPFALVSNNESEDCLQVLPAYWWLYNMYALARNAWKFGARDQRSVKAQTVVFDFLAPDTVTEIFQALHLLEIATAEAYLQQQAEKDLPEKDLRQLGRRLLTQDSTRVEQLEIRGTQLENSRRPVKILKAPQAYQAYQEMLHYYAIKTLLEFAESTEKRQWAQWSESFSGSQREDWANLGGQLVQRSDLDALLRKVESKEISSWKALHSQYQYLHTLYPSKNAANAFATLLELYGITAAEVTDSQWNEWLDNAIDIAEHMAFQTRKSREKDYDNPFQQATYESAEEMEAVLGNIAENSFILQMEADARHFKQRINALRNR
;
A
#
# COMPACT_ATOMS: atom_id res chain seq x y z
N MET A 1 21.94 26.60 20.41
CA MET A 1 22.09 28.05 20.15
C MET A 1 22.49 28.19 18.70
N ASP A 2 21.63 28.80 17.89
CA ASP A 2 21.97 29.13 16.52
C ASP A 2 23.03 30.25 16.55
N ARG A 3 24.23 29.96 16.06
CA ARG A 3 25.33 30.92 15.97
C ARG A 3 25.36 31.48 14.55
N ILE A 4 25.13 32.78 14.39
CA ILE A 4 25.39 33.47 13.13
C ILE A 4 26.91 33.60 12.99
N SER A 5 27.49 32.98 11.98
CA SER A 5 28.93 33.08 11.68
C SER A 5 29.18 34.02 10.50
N GLN A 6 30.09 34.98 10.66
CA GLN A 6 30.54 35.83 9.56
C GLN A 6 31.67 35.13 8.78
N LYS A 7 31.52 35.02 7.46
CA LYS A 7 32.54 34.48 6.54
C LYS A 7 32.73 35.43 5.34
N PRO A 8 33.89 35.40 4.66
CA PRO A 8 34.09 36.19 3.45
C PRO A 8 33.06 35.87 2.35
N LEU A 9 32.66 36.88 1.57
CA LEU A 9 31.64 36.76 0.51
C LEU A 9 32.04 35.72 -0.55
N ASN A 10 33.31 35.67 -0.93
CA ASN A 10 33.84 34.72 -1.91
C ASN A 10 33.86 33.26 -1.42
N ARG A 11 33.32 32.95 -0.23
CA ARG A 11 33.12 31.58 0.28
C ARG A 11 31.66 31.10 0.19
N VAL A 12 30.74 31.91 -0.34
CA VAL A 12 29.30 31.55 -0.40
C VAL A 12 29.05 30.23 -1.15
N GLY A 13 29.75 30.00 -2.26
CA GLY A 13 29.60 28.78 -3.07
C GLY A 13 30.60 27.66 -2.79
N TYR A 14 31.38 27.77 -1.72
CA TYR A 14 32.50 26.87 -1.39
C TYR A 14 32.37 26.33 0.04
N ASP A 15 33.24 25.38 0.41
CA ASP A 15 33.20 24.71 1.72
C ASP A 15 31.89 23.92 1.97
N PHE A 16 31.28 23.40 0.90
CA PHE A 16 30.07 22.59 1.00
C PHE A 16 30.34 21.32 1.81
N ILE A 17 31.49 20.69 1.59
CA ILE A 17 31.96 19.55 2.37
C ILE A 17 33.04 20.02 3.33
N THR A 18 32.93 19.69 4.62
CA THR A 18 34.01 19.98 5.57
C THR A 18 35.26 19.20 5.16
N PRO A 19 36.47 19.81 5.15
CA PRO A 19 37.69 19.18 4.63
C PRO A 19 38.00 17.79 5.21
N SER A 20 37.63 17.52 6.46
CA SER A 20 37.81 16.21 7.11
C SER A 20 37.00 15.07 6.48
N TYR A 21 35.97 15.38 5.68
CA TYR A 21 35.12 14.41 4.97
C TYR A 21 35.43 14.35 3.47
N ILE A 22 36.47 15.04 3.00
CA ILE A 22 36.92 14.98 1.60
C ILE A 22 38.03 13.92 1.51
N PRO A 23 37.90 12.89 0.65
CA PRO A 23 38.95 11.90 0.47
C PRO A 23 40.25 12.50 -0.07
N GLU A 24 41.38 11.86 0.22
CA GLU A 24 42.69 12.29 -0.30
C GLU A 24 42.70 12.36 -1.84
N GLY A 25 43.25 13.44 -2.39
CA GLY A 25 43.31 13.68 -3.83
C GLY A 25 41.98 14.06 -4.49
N LYS A 26 40.93 14.31 -3.70
CA LYS A 26 39.63 14.83 -4.17
C LYS A 26 39.40 16.26 -3.69
N ASP A 27 38.50 16.96 -4.37
CA ASP A 27 37.96 18.26 -3.97
C ASP A 27 36.51 18.11 -3.48
N GLU A 28 35.83 19.21 -3.19
CA GLU A 28 34.43 19.18 -2.73
C GLU A 28 33.41 18.78 -3.82
N TYR A 29 33.82 18.67 -5.08
CA TYR A 29 32.94 18.41 -6.22
C TYR A 29 32.95 16.93 -6.66
N TYR A 30 33.82 16.08 -6.12
CA TYR A 30 33.97 14.69 -6.59
C TYR A 30 32.66 13.88 -6.66
N LEU A 31 31.76 14.02 -5.68
CA LEU A 31 30.44 13.35 -5.71
C LEU A 31 29.49 13.99 -6.70
N ARG A 32 29.51 15.32 -6.82
CA ARG A 32 28.75 16.06 -7.83
C ARG A 32 29.13 15.59 -9.24
N GLU A 33 30.42 15.42 -9.52
CA GLU A 33 30.91 14.88 -10.81
C GLU A 33 30.43 13.46 -11.07
N GLN A 34 30.41 12.62 -10.03
CA GLN A 34 29.86 11.28 -10.13
C GLN A 34 28.35 11.30 -10.42
N GLN A 35 27.59 12.21 -9.79
CA GLN A 35 26.14 12.36 -9.98
C GLN A 35 25.76 12.92 -11.36
N SER A 36 26.52 13.91 -11.87
CA SER A 36 26.22 14.56 -13.15
C SER A 36 26.52 13.66 -14.36
N GLY A 37 27.42 12.69 -14.19
CA GLY A 37 27.70 11.65 -15.20
C GLY A 37 28.34 12.17 -16.49
N GLY A 38 28.93 13.38 -16.47
CA GLY A 38 29.70 13.93 -17.60
C GLY A 38 28.92 14.13 -18.89
N ARG A 39 27.58 14.29 -18.83
CA ARG A 39 26.71 14.30 -20.02
C ARG A 39 26.92 15.50 -20.95
N ILE A 40 27.43 16.60 -20.43
CA ILE A 40 27.65 17.85 -21.18
C ILE A 40 29.13 18.20 -21.14
N ASN A 41 29.70 18.47 -22.32
CA ASN A 41 31.04 19.04 -22.43
C ASN A 41 30.97 20.53 -22.12
N TYR A 42 31.54 20.92 -20.99
CA TYR A 42 31.56 22.32 -20.57
C TYR A 42 32.88 23.00 -20.93
N ARG A 43 32.78 24.25 -21.37
CA ARG A 43 33.90 25.17 -21.62
C ARG A 43 33.80 26.41 -20.73
N SER A 44 34.90 27.14 -20.64
CA SER A 44 34.87 28.48 -20.04
C SER A 44 34.08 29.47 -20.92
N LEU A 45 33.55 30.51 -20.27
CA LEU A 45 32.95 31.64 -20.97
C LEU A 45 33.98 32.36 -21.85
N LYS A 46 33.54 32.83 -23.01
CA LYS A 46 34.29 33.73 -23.89
C LYS A 46 34.14 35.16 -23.41
N ALA A 47 35.10 36.03 -23.74
CA ALA A 47 35.10 37.43 -23.30
C ALA A 47 33.81 38.18 -23.67
N TYR A 48 33.29 38.00 -24.89
CA TYR A 48 32.03 38.63 -25.30
C TYR A 48 30.82 38.08 -24.54
N GLU A 49 30.85 36.81 -24.12
CA GLU A 49 29.74 36.21 -23.35
C GLU A 49 29.67 36.84 -21.96
N ILE A 50 30.83 37.06 -21.33
CA ILE A 50 30.94 37.78 -20.05
C ILE A 50 30.40 39.21 -20.18
N GLU A 51 30.76 39.93 -21.24
CA GLU A 51 30.26 41.29 -21.48
C GLU A 51 28.72 41.33 -21.60
N VAL A 52 28.13 40.39 -22.35
CA VAL A 52 26.67 40.27 -22.47
C VAL A 52 26.04 39.94 -21.11
N LEU A 53 26.63 39.02 -20.34
CA LEU A 53 26.13 38.67 -19.01
C LEU A 53 26.14 39.88 -18.07
N VAL A 54 27.24 40.65 -18.02
CA VAL A 54 27.34 41.87 -17.22
C VAL A 54 26.32 42.92 -17.68
N LYS A 55 26.17 43.13 -18.99
CA LYS A 55 25.18 44.05 -19.57
C LYS A 55 23.74 43.66 -19.23
N ASN A 56 23.48 42.36 -19.10
CA ASN A 56 22.21 41.79 -18.65
C ASN A 56 22.04 41.82 -17.11
N ALA A 57 22.86 42.58 -16.40
CA ALA A 57 22.86 42.75 -14.95
C ALA A 57 23.14 41.45 -14.15
N ASN A 58 23.86 40.50 -14.75
CA ASN A 58 24.32 39.33 -14.01
C ASN A 58 25.61 39.62 -13.25
N GLN A 59 25.80 38.95 -12.12
CA GLN A 59 26.98 39.04 -11.27
C GLN A 59 27.52 37.64 -10.98
N ALA A 60 28.84 37.52 -10.85
CA ALA A 60 29.50 36.31 -10.40
C ALA A 60 30.67 36.70 -9.50
N ASP A 61 30.95 35.89 -8.47
CA ASP A 61 32.17 36.06 -7.66
C ASP A 61 33.42 35.90 -8.54
N GLU A 62 33.43 34.84 -9.37
CA GLU A 62 34.50 34.50 -10.29
C GLU A 62 33.92 33.91 -11.59
N TRP A 63 34.07 34.63 -12.70
CA TRP A 63 33.51 34.20 -14.00
C TRP A 63 34.13 32.90 -14.53
N THR A 64 35.32 32.53 -14.06
CA THR A 64 35.99 31.29 -14.43
C THR A 64 35.27 30.06 -13.90
N ASP A 65 34.48 30.20 -12.84
CA ASP A 65 33.71 29.11 -12.23
C ASP A 65 32.32 28.93 -12.87
N ILE A 66 32.00 29.78 -13.85
CA ILE A 66 30.84 29.60 -14.72
C ILE A 66 31.28 28.86 -15.98
N LYS A 67 30.82 27.61 -16.12
CA LYS A 67 31.09 26.78 -17.29
C LYS A 67 29.82 26.58 -18.10
N VAL A 68 29.96 26.61 -19.42
CA VAL A 68 28.82 26.59 -20.34
C VAL A 68 29.02 25.57 -21.45
N SER A 69 27.93 25.06 -22.02
CA SER A 69 27.95 24.24 -23.23
C SER A 69 28.35 25.06 -24.48
N ASP A 70 28.61 24.39 -25.59
CA ASP A 70 28.91 25.06 -26.87
C ASP A 70 27.73 25.83 -27.45
N THR A 71 26.49 25.41 -27.14
CA THR A 71 25.23 26.00 -27.61
C THR A 71 24.59 26.96 -26.59
N PHE A 72 25.39 27.47 -25.65
CA PHE A 72 24.95 28.47 -24.68
C PHE A 72 24.79 29.86 -25.32
N ASP A 73 23.65 30.51 -25.07
CA ASP A 73 23.41 31.91 -25.43
C ASP A 73 23.31 32.81 -24.17
N PRO A 74 24.27 33.74 -23.95
CA PRO A 74 24.25 34.65 -22.79
C PRO A 74 23.08 35.65 -22.80
N GLN A 75 22.38 35.86 -23.93
CA GLN A 75 21.23 36.77 -24.00
C GLN A 75 20.00 36.27 -23.22
N LEU A 76 19.97 34.96 -22.95
CA LEU A 76 18.90 34.28 -22.21
C LEU A 76 19.16 34.21 -20.70
N VAL A 77 20.22 34.86 -20.22
CA VAL A 77 20.58 34.94 -18.80
C VAL A 77 20.53 36.39 -18.36
N ARG A 78 19.65 36.74 -17.42
CA ARG A 78 19.43 38.13 -16.98
C ARG A 78 19.23 38.25 -15.47
N ASN A 79 19.89 39.24 -14.87
CA ASN A 79 19.75 39.61 -13.47
C ASN A 79 19.94 38.44 -12.48
N CYS A 80 20.91 37.56 -12.74
CA CYS A 80 21.25 36.44 -11.85
C CYS A 80 22.56 36.71 -11.08
N HIS A 81 22.65 36.16 -9.86
CA HIS A 81 23.87 36.16 -9.05
C HIS A 81 24.40 34.74 -8.97
N PHE A 82 25.67 34.55 -9.36
CA PHE A 82 26.31 33.25 -9.39
C PHE A 82 27.42 33.14 -8.34
N HIS A 83 27.39 32.07 -7.56
CA HIS A 83 28.40 31.77 -6.54
C HIS A 83 28.91 30.33 -6.70
N GLY A 84 30.23 30.15 -6.57
CA GLY A 84 30.88 28.85 -6.75
C GLY A 84 30.78 28.30 -8.18
N LEU A 85 31.07 27.01 -8.33
CA LEU A 85 31.08 26.35 -9.64
C LEU A 85 29.65 26.15 -10.18
N VAL A 86 29.27 26.89 -11.22
CA VAL A 86 27.97 26.74 -11.90
C VAL A 86 28.18 26.26 -13.34
N ARG A 87 27.45 25.21 -13.73
CA ARG A 87 27.56 24.60 -15.06
C ARG A 87 26.23 24.67 -15.78
N ILE A 88 26.22 25.24 -16.99
CA ILE A 88 25.00 25.56 -17.73
C ILE A 88 25.01 24.85 -19.09
N GLY A 89 23.98 24.06 -19.36
CA GLY A 89 23.75 23.38 -20.63
C GLY A 89 23.41 24.33 -21.78
N ALA A 90 22.76 23.81 -22.81
CA ALA A 90 22.28 24.59 -23.93
C ALA A 90 21.21 25.58 -23.47
N LEU A 91 21.28 26.83 -23.93
CA LEU A 91 20.20 27.81 -23.79
C LEU A 91 19.89 28.36 -25.17
N GLN A 92 18.78 27.88 -25.75
CA GLN A 92 18.34 28.26 -27.09
C GLN A 92 17.06 29.10 -27.03
N HIS A 93 16.78 29.85 -28.10
CA HIS A 93 15.61 30.71 -28.22
C HIS A 93 14.29 29.93 -28.41
N PHE A 94 13.91 29.17 -27.37
CA PHE A 94 12.66 28.45 -27.26
C PHE A 94 11.84 28.95 -26.07
N PHE A 95 10.60 28.50 -25.98
CA PHE A 95 9.83 28.55 -24.73
C PHE A 95 9.48 27.12 -24.32
N LEU A 96 9.37 26.88 -23.02
CA LEU A 96 8.74 25.69 -22.50
C LEU A 96 7.27 26.00 -22.22
N GLU A 97 6.41 25.05 -22.58
CA GLU A 97 4.97 25.11 -22.35
C GLU A 97 4.54 23.92 -21.51
N TYR A 98 3.79 24.19 -20.45
CA TYR A 98 3.11 23.15 -19.67
C TYR A 98 1.69 23.60 -19.35
N HIS A 99 0.71 22.97 -20.01
CA HIS A 99 -0.65 23.52 -20.16
C HIS A 99 -0.56 24.98 -20.68
N ASP A 100 -1.33 25.91 -20.13
CA ASP A 100 -1.33 27.31 -20.58
C ASP A 100 -0.14 28.15 -20.08
N LEU A 101 0.80 27.55 -19.32
CA LEU A 101 2.00 28.24 -18.84
C LEU A 101 3.10 28.22 -19.91
N LYS A 102 3.37 29.38 -20.52
CA LYS A 102 4.45 29.58 -21.48
C LYS A 102 5.56 30.44 -20.87
N LEU A 103 6.77 29.91 -20.81
CA LEU A 103 7.93 30.61 -20.26
C LEU A 103 9.13 30.50 -21.20
N PRO A 104 9.82 31.61 -21.50
CA PRO A 104 11.02 31.57 -22.32
C PRO A 104 12.11 30.77 -21.61
N VAL A 105 12.83 29.93 -22.35
CA VAL A 105 14.04 29.23 -21.88
C VAL A 105 15.09 30.24 -21.46
N GLY A 106 15.69 30.03 -20.30
CA GLY A 106 16.71 30.92 -19.76
C GLY A 106 16.71 31.03 -18.24
N LEU A 107 17.65 31.82 -17.72
CA LEU A 107 17.87 32.06 -16.30
C LEU A 107 17.56 33.52 -15.98
N TYR A 108 16.61 33.77 -15.08
CA TYR A 108 16.07 35.09 -14.85
C TYR A 108 15.87 35.38 -13.36
N ASN A 109 16.43 36.50 -12.88
CA ASN A 109 16.20 37.06 -11.53
C ASN A 109 16.40 36.07 -10.37
N SER A 110 17.51 35.32 -10.35
CA SER A 110 17.72 34.22 -9.39
C SER A 110 19.14 34.23 -8.81
N THR A 111 19.31 33.76 -7.57
CA THR A 111 20.63 33.50 -6.97
C THR A 111 20.94 32.02 -7.14
N ILE A 112 22.05 31.69 -7.78
CA ILE A 112 22.43 30.32 -8.15
C ILE A 112 23.80 30.00 -7.55
N VAL A 113 23.83 29.01 -6.66
CA VAL A 113 25.01 28.63 -5.88
C VAL A 113 25.39 27.19 -6.17
N SER A 114 26.53 26.99 -6.81
CA SER A 114 27.11 25.66 -7.03
C SER A 114 26.12 24.65 -7.62
N CYS A 115 25.63 24.90 -8.84
CA CYS A 115 24.58 24.09 -9.50
C CYS A 115 25.00 23.55 -10.88
N ASP A 116 24.41 22.42 -11.26
CA ASP A 116 24.42 21.91 -12.64
C ASP A 116 23.05 22.11 -13.26
N ILE A 117 23.00 22.76 -14.42
CA ILE A 117 21.77 23.12 -15.12
C ILE A 117 21.81 22.45 -16.50
N GLY A 118 20.83 21.60 -16.78
CA GLY A 118 20.69 20.91 -18.06
C GLY A 118 20.26 21.82 -19.21
N ASP A 119 19.92 21.20 -20.32
CA ASP A 119 19.58 21.88 -21.57
C ASP A 119 18.18 22.49 -21.54
N ASN A 120 18.07 23.69 -22.07
CA ASN A 120 16.83 24.42 -22.34
C ASN A 120 15.90 24.50 -21.11
N VAL A 121 16.48 24.82 -19.95
CA VAL A 121 15.77 24.98 -18.68
C VAL A 121 15.17 26.39 -18.56
N VAL A 122 14.06 26.50 -17.83
CA VAL A 122 13.49 27.76 -17.35
C VAL A 122 13.75 27.88 -15.84
N ILE A 123 14.61 28.80 -15.41
CA ILE A 123 14.74 29.23 -14.01
C ILE A 123 14.34 30.69 -13.94
N LYS A 124 13.19 30.97 -13.32
CA LYS A 124 12.65 32.33 -13.28
C LYS A 124 12.09 32.69 -11.90
N ASN A 125 12.70 33.71 -11.32
CA ASN A 125 12.57 34.27 -9.97
C ASN A 125 12.52 33.24 -8.83
N VAL A 126 13.49 32.32 -8.80
CA VAL A 126 13.77 31.44 -7.66
C VAL A 126 14.91 32.06 -6.85
N ASP A 127 14.65 32.85 -5.81
CA ASP A 127 15.65 33.81 -5.30
C ASP A 127 16.81 33.23 -4.46
N TYR A 128 16.83 31.91 -4.25
CA TYR A 128 18.03 31.14 -3.93
C TYR A 128 17.88 29.67 -4.35
N LEU A 129 18.88 29.21 -5.10
CA LEU A 129 19.00 27.84 -5.59
C LEU A 129 20.44 27.37 -5.32
N ALA A 130 20.61 26.37 -4.45
CA ALA A 130 21.94 25.91 -4.04
C ALA A 130 22.10 24.39 -4.00
N HIS A 131 23.20 23.90 -4.59
CA HIS A 131 23.64 22.50 -4.55
C HIS A 131 22.63 21.52 -5.18
N TYR A 132 22.16 21.87 -6.38
CA TYR A 132 21.25 21.03 -7.19
C TYR A 132 21.84 20.69 -8.55
N ILE A 133 21.48 19.50 -9.03
CA ILE A 133 21.64 19.04 -10.41
C ILE A 133 20.25 19.03 -11.05
N ILE A 134 20.06 19.84 -12.08
CA ILE A 134 18.79 20.05 -12.77
C ILE A 134 18.89 19.43 -14.16
N GLY A 135 17.93 18.57 -14.48
CA GLY A 135 17.80 17.91 -15.77
C GLY A 135 17.40 18.84 -16.91
N ASN A 136 17.08 18.25 -18.05
CA ASN A 136 16.76 18.98 -19.27
C ASN A 136 15.29 19.39 -19.30
N GLN A 137 15.00 20.53 -19.94
CA GLN A 137 13.63 21.02 -20.19
C GLN A 137 12.80 21.15 -18.90
N VAL A 138 13.44 21.53 -17.81
CA VAL A 138 12.81 21.73 -16.50
C VAL A 138 12.25 23.14 -16.42
N ILE A 139 11.08 23.29 -15.78
CA ILE A 139 10.51 24.59 -15.40
C ILE A 139 10.60 24.76 -13.89
N LEU A 140 11.40 25.72 -13.43
CA LEU A 140 11.41 26.24 -12.07
C LEU A 140 10.88 27.69 -12.10
N PHE A 141 9.65 27.90 -11.61
CA PHE A 141 8.96 29.19 -11.72
C PHE A 141 8.46 29.72 -10.36
N ASN A 142 9.10 30.79 -9.90
CA ASN A 142 8.90 31.58 -8.68
C ASN A 142 8.86 30.81 -7.34
N ILE A 143 9.98 30.24 -6.92
CA ILE A 143 10.17 29.49 -5.65
C ILE A 143 11.23 30.18 -4.77
N ASN A 144 10.96 30.47 -3.49
CA ASN A 144 11.93 31.02 -2.53
C ASN A 144 11.97 30.07 -1.31
N GLU A 145 12.70 28.95 -1.27
CA GLU A 145 14.13 28.75 -1.44
C GLU A 145 14.38 27.25 -1.75
N MET A 146 15.33 26.95 -2.62
CA MET A 146 15.79 25.60 -2.94
C MET A 146 17.22 25.38 -2.43
N GLN A 147 17.39 24.55 -1.40
CA GLN A 147 18.69 24.28 -0.80
C GLN A 147 18.90 22.78 -0.61
N ASN A 148 20.11 22.29 -0.84
CA ASN A 148 20.52 20.97 -0.38
C ASN A 148 21.72 21.08 0.56
N THR A 149 21.71 20.27 1.61
CA THR A 149 22.79 20.17 2.59
C THR A 149 23.75 19.04 2.23
N ASN A 150 24.99 19.11 2.71
CA ASN A 150 25.98 18.07 2.45
C ASN A 150 25.69 16.74 3.17
N HIS A 151 24.67 16.70 4.02
CA HIS A 151 24.26 15.53 4.79
C HIS A 151 22.80 15.14 4.51
N SER A 152 22.28 15.52 3.33
CA SER A 152 20.94 15.15 2.91
C SER A 152 20.77 13.62 2.82
N LYS A 153 19.59 13.15 3.23
CA LYS A 153 19.21 11.72 3.23
C LYS A 153 18.05 11.45 2.28
N PHE A 154 17.40 12.49 1.76
CA PHE A 154 16.24 12.42 0.86
C PHE A 154 15.12 11.52 1.42
N GLY A 155 14.89 11.59 2.72
CA GLY A 155 13.86 10.81 3.41
C GLY A 155 14.26 9.39 3.82
N ASN A 156 15.43 8.91 3.39
CA ASN A 156 15.96 7.60 3.79
C ASN A 156 16.43 7.61 5.27
N GLY A 157 16.31 6.46 5.92
CA GLY A 157 16.71 6.21 7.31
C GLY A 157 18.20 5.92 7.50
N SER A 158 19.05 6.28 6.53
CA SER A 158 20.50 6.14 6.59
C SER A 158 21.15 7.30 7.36
N LEU A 159 22.39 7.10 7.81
CA LEU A 159 23.23 8.16 8.38
C LEU A 159 24.33 8.57 7.41
N LYS A 160 24.80 9.81 7.55
CA LYS A 160 25.99 10.32 6.90
C LYS A 160 27.18 10.26 7.85
N ASP A 161 28.40 10.15 7.30
CA ASP A 161 29.63 9.99 8.08
C ASP A 161 29.74 11.07 9.17
N GLY A 162 29.96 10.65 10.43
CA GLY A 162 30.08 11.56 11.57
C GLY A 162 28.76 12.15 12.10
N GLU A 163 27.60 11.74 11.59
CA GLU A 163 26.31 12.06 12.23
C GLU A 163 26.06 11.14 13.45
N PRO A 164 25.45 11.67 14.53
CA PRO A 164 25.03 10.85 15.65
C PRO A 164 23.73 10.07 15.34
N GLU A 165 23.52 8.94 16.01
CA GLU A 165 22.33 8.08 15.82
C GLU A 165 21.00 8.81 16.10
N GLU A 166 21.01 9.82 16.97
CA GLU A 166 19.83 10.63 17.32
C GLU A 166 19.20 11.39 16.15
N VAL A 167 19.97 11.66 15.07
CA VAL A 167 19.44 12.33 13.87
C VAL A 167 18.91 11.34 12.83
N ARG A 168 18.91 10.04 13.14
CA ARG A 168 18.34 9.01 12.25
C ARG A 168 16.82 9.16 12.18
N VAL A 169 16.31 9.10 10.96
CA VAL A 169 14.86 9.06 10.74
C VAL A 169 14.38 7.62 10.87
N TRP A 170 13.56 7.38 11.89
CA TRP A 170 12.81 6.14 12.06
C TRP A 170 11.35 6.33 11.67
N LEU A 171 10.74 5.30 11.10
CA LEU A 171 9.31 5.23 10.84
C LEU A 171 8.63 4.38 11.92
N GLU A 172 7.91 5.01 12.85
CA GLU A 172 7.27 4.35 13.99
C GLU A 172 5.89 3.81 13.61
N ILE A 173 5.86 2.72 12.85
CA ILE A 173 4.60 2.10 12.39
C ILE A 173 3.98 1.15 13.43
N CYS A 174 2.70 0.81 13.20
CA CYS A 174 1.87 -0.18 13.91
C CYS A 174 1.47 0.21 15.34
N ASN A 175 2.36 0.83 16.13
CA ASN A 175 2.07 1.28 17.48
C ASN A 175 2.78 2.59 17.82
N GLU A 176 2.35 3.24 18.89
CA GLU A 176 2.82 4.59 19.27
C GLU A 176 4.06 4.58 20.16
N ASN A 177 4.41 3.45 20.77
CA ASN A 177 5.61 3.33 21.62
C ASN A 177 6.94 3.20 20.85
N GLY A 178 6.90 3.11 19.52
CA GLY A 178 8.08 2.98 18.66
C GLY A 178 8.76 1.61 18.69
N GLY A 179 8.25 0.63 19.43
CA GLY A 179 8.80 -0.73 19.51
C GLY A 179 8.75 -1.51 18.19
N ARG A 180 7.95 -1.03 17.23
CA ARG A 180 7.82 -1.58 15.87
C ARG A 180 8.44 -0.69 14.78
N ARG A 181 9.30 0.27 15.15
CA ARG A 181 9.93 1.20 14.21
C ARG A 181 10.83 0.56 13.16
N VAL A 182 10.79 1.05 11.93
CA VAL A 182 11.58 0.55 10.78
C VAL A 182 12.37 1.70 10.16
N LEU A 183 13.43 1.40 9.40
CA LEU A 183 14.14 2.43 8.63
C LEU A 183 13.45 2.60 7.27
N PRO A 184 12.98 3.82 6.91
CA PRO A 184 12.44 4.07 5.59
C PRO A 184 13.57 4.05 4.55
N PHE A 185 13.30 3.53 3.36
CA PHE A 185 14.27 3.55 2.26
C PHE A 185 13.58 3.63 0.89
N GLU A 186 14.22 4.29 -0.07
CA GLU A 186 13.74 4.45 -1.44
C GLU A 186 13.57 3.07 -2.09
N GLY A 187 12.33 2.70 -2.41
CA GLY A 187 12.00 1.36 -2.93
C GLY A 187 11.40 0.39 -1.89
N MET A 188 11.21 0.82 -0.64
CA MET A 188 10.58 0.00 0.40
C MET A 188 9.17 -0.46 0.02
N LEU A 189 8.94 -1.77 0.09
CA LEU A 189 7.65 -2.40 -0.18
C LEU A 189 6.85 -2.62 1.13
N PRO A 190 5.50 -2.76 1.07
CA PRO A 190 4.70 -3.06 2.26
C PRO A 190 5.17 -4.35 2.96
N ALA A 191 5.64 -5.34 2.18
CA ALA A 191 6.26 -6.56 2.68
C ALA A 191 7.45 -6.28 3.59
N ASP A 192 8.37 -5.43 3.17
CA ASP A 192 9.60 -5.10 3.92
C ASP A 192 9.26 -4.48 5.27
N ALA A 193 8.34 -3.51 5.25
CA ALA A 193 7.86 -2.85 6.47
C ALA A 193 7.20 -3.83 7.43
N TRP A 194 6.40 -4.77 6.91
CA TRP A 194 5.74 -5.80 7.72
C TRP A 194 6.73 -6.81 8.31
N LEU A 195 7.66 -7.32 7.52
CA LEU A 195 8.67 -8.27 8.01
C LEU A 195 9.47 -7.64 9.17
N TRP A 196 9.91 -6.41 8.99
CA TRP A 196 10.69 -5.70 10.00
C TRP A 196 9.83 -5.36 11.23
N SER A 197 8.59 -4.91 11.05
CA SER A 197 7.73 -4.55 12.18
C SER A 197 7.22 -5.74 12.98
N LYS A 198 6.99 -6.89 12.32
CA LYS A 198 6.34 -8.06 12.92
C LYS A 198 7.29 -8.95 13.72
N PHE A 199 8.45 -9.30 13.15
CA PHE A 199 9.34 -10.35 13.68
C PHE A 199 10.36 -9.83 14.71
N ARG A 200 9.89 -8.98 15.64
CA ARG A 200 10.74 -8.34 16.67
C ARG A 200 11.43 -9.31 17.62
N ASN A 201 10.94 -10.54 17.71
CA ASN A 201 11.55 -11.62 18.48
C ASN A 201 12.80 -12.23 17.80
N ARG A 202 13.17 -11.79 16.60
CA ARG A 202 14.34 -12.28 15.84
C ARG A 202 15.41 -11.17 15.77
N PRO A 203 16.27 -11.00 16.78
CA PRO A 203 17.21 -9.87 16.84
C PRO A 203 18.21 -9.86 15.67
N ILE A 204 18.73 -11.03 15.27
CA ILE A 204 19.63 -11.15 14.11
C ILE A 204 18.93 -10.63 12.84
N LEU A 205 17.66 -10.98 12.62
CA LEU A 205 16.91 -10.48 11.47
C LEU A 205 16.79 -8.95 11.48
N MET A 206 16.57 -8.33 12.65
CA MET A 206 16.46 -6.87 12.78
C MET A 206 17.79 -6.17 12.48
N GLU A 207 18.90 -6.72 12.99
CA GLU A 207 20.25 -6.24 12.70
C GLU A 207 20.54 -6.35 11.19
N ARG A 208 20.17 -7.47 10.57
CA ARG A 208 20.36 -7.67 9.13
C ARG A 208 19.56 -6.69 8.28
N PHE A 209 18.32 -6.38 8.63
CA PHE A 209 17.55 -5.36 7.93
C PHE A 209 18.17 -3.96 8.07
N GLN A 210 18.69 -3.63 9.26
CA GLN A 210 19.42 -2.38 9.44
C GLN A 210 20.69 -2.32 8.58
N GLU A 211 21.52 -3.37 8.60
CA GLU A 211 22.72 -3.47 7.78
C GLU A 211 22.41 -3.38 6.28
N MET A 212 21.35 -4.06 5.82
CA MET A 212 20.87 -4.00 4.44
C MET A 212 20.51 -2.56 4.06
N THR A 213 19.68 -1.88 4.85
CA THR A 213 19.31 -0.48 4.58
C THR A 213 20.51 0.45 4.60
N GLU A 214 21.43 0.31 5.55
CA GLU A 214 22.63 1.16 5.61
C GLU A 214 23.55 0.95 4.41
N SER A 215 23.67 -0.29 3.93
CA SER A 215 24.51 -0.62 2.77
C SER A 215 23.98 -0.13 1.43
N GLU A 216 22.68 0.20 1.34
CA GLU A 216 22.07 0.68 0.09
C GLU A 216 22.32 2.16 -0.18
N PHE A 217 22.65 2.94 0.86
CA PHE A 217 22.85 4.36 0.73
C PHE A 217 24.29 4.73 1.08
N ASP A 218 24.89 5.56 0.23
CA ASP A 218 26.23 6.06 0.44
C ASP A 218 26.28 6.97 1.67
N SER A 219 27.14 6.66 2.64
CA SER A 219 27.29 7.43 3.88
C SER A 219 28.09 8.73 3.69
N ARG A 220 28.79 8.88 2.56
CA ARG A 220 29.61 10.06 2.29
C ARG A 220 28.75 11.33 2.19
N ARG A 221 29.36 12.43 2.62
CA ARG A 221 28.78 13.78 2.56
C ARG A 221 29.07 14.45 1.23
N GLY A 222 28.14 15.28 0.77
CA GLY A 222 28.33 16.13 -0.41
C GLY A 222 27.45 15.80 -1.62
N TYR A 223 26.48 14.90 -1.48
CA TYR A 223 25.49 14.64 -2.53
C TYR A 223 24.62 15.86 -2.76
N TYR A 224 24.37 16.19 -4.02
CA TYR A 224 23.48 17.28 -4.45
C TYR A 224 22.03 16.79 -4.56
N GLY A 225 21.09 17.70 -4.38
CA GLY A 225 19.69 17.46 -4.72
C GLY A 225 19.53 17.33 -6.23
N THR A 226 18.51 16.63 -6.69
CA THR A 226 18.31 16.40 -8.14
C THR A 226 16.89 16.69 -8.57
N ILE A 227 16.74 17.35 -9.73
CA ILE A 227 15.46 17.52 -10.42
C ILE A 227 15.56 16.81 -11.77
N GLY A 228 14.74 15.79 -12.01
CA GLY A 228 14.74 15.04 -13.26
C GLY A 228 14.23 15.85 -14.46
N ASP A 229 14.45 15.31 -15.66
CA ASP A 229 14.06 15.95 -16.92
C ASP A 229 12.56 16.25 -17.00
N ARG A 230 12.17 17.28 -17.76
CA ARG A 230 10.76 17.66 -18.05
C ARG A 230 9.89 17.86 -16.80
N THR A 231 10.51 18.04 -15.64
CA THR A 231 9.82 18.31 -14.38
C THR A 231 9.42 19.77 -14.31
N VAL A 232 8.23 20.02 -13.77
CA VAL A 232 7.66 21.35 -13.61
C VAL A 232 7.40 21.61 -12.13
N ILE A 233 8.13 22.57 -11.55
CA ILE A 233 7.95 23.05 -10.19
C ILE A 233 7.62 24.53 -10.25
N LYS A 234 6.39 24.89 -9.85
CA LYS A 234 5.92 26.27 -9.92
C LYS A 234 5.23 26.73 -8.65
N SER A 235 5.38 28.00 -8.33
CA SER A 235 4.68 28.66 -7.22
C SER A 235 4.82 27.92 -5.87
N THR A 236 5.95 27.25 -5.66
CA THR A 236 6.27 26.47 -4.44
C THR A 236 7.17 27.29 -3.53
N ARG A 237 7.23 27.00 -2.23
CA ARG A 237 8.07 27.73 -1.25
C ARG A 237 9.34 26.96 -0.92
N ILE A 238 9.42 26.27 0.21
CA ILE A 238 10.66 25.63 0.67
C ILE A 238 10.83 24.27 0.01
N LEU A 239 11.94 24.06 -0.72
CA LEU A 239 12.45 22.73 -1.05
C LEU A 239 13.82 22.56 -0.42
N LYS A 240 13.94 21.64 0.54
CA LYS A 240 15.20 21.41 1.24
C LYS A 240 15.57 19.94 1.30
N ASP A 241 16.74 19.57 0.80
CA ASP A 241 17.20 18.16 0.77
C ASP A 241 16.22 17.26 0.01
N VAL A 242 15.87 17.62 -1.23
CA VAL A 242 14.86 16.92 -2.03
C VAL A 242 15.46 16.35 -3.32
N LYS A 243 15.06 15.11 -3.63
CA LYS A 243 15.26 14.44 -4.92
C LYS A 243 13.90 14.32 -5.62
N VAL A 244 13.83 14.76 -6.89
CA VAL A 244 12.64 14.69 -7.73
C VAL A 244 12.97 13.96 -9.02
N GLY A 245 12.15 12.95 -9.35
CA GLY A 245 12.23 12.21 -10.62
C GLY A 245 11.88 13.05 -11.85
N THR A 246 11.89 12.40 -13.02
CA THR A 246 11.53 13.02 -14.31
C THR A 246 10.02 13.16 -14.44
N ASP A 247 9.56 14.16 -15.21
CA ASP A 247 8.15 14.40 -15.54
C ASP A 247 7.25 14.65 -14.31
N ALA A 248 7.82 15.07 -13.18
CA ALA A 248 7.05 15.39 -11.99
C ALA A 248 6.34 16.75 -12.13
N TYR A 249 5.19 16.90 -11.47
CA TYR A 249 4.47 18.16 -11.43
C TYR A 249 4.24 18.62 -9.98
N ILE A 250 4.88 19.72 -9.59
CA ILE A 250 4.79 20.27 -8.25
C ILE A 250 4.29 21.72 -8.35
N LYS A 251 3.16 22.02 -7.71
CA LYS A 251 2.55 23.35 -7.73
C LYS A 251 2.11 23.74 -6.32
N GLY A 252 2.53 24.91 -5.84
CA GLY A 252 1.93 25.49 -4.64
C GLY A 252 2.31 24.81 -3.32
N GLY A 253 3.37 23.99 -3.28
CA GLY A 253 3.81 23.35 -2.04
C GLY A 253 4.36 24.39 -1.05
N ASN A 254 4.03 24.24 0.23
CA ASN A 254 4.50 25.16 1.29
C ASN A 254 5.89 24.75 1.81
N LYS A 255 6.09 23.45 2.03
CA LYS A 255 7.36 22.92 2.56
C LYS A 255 7.55 21.48 2.15
N LEU A 256 8.59 21.23 1.37
CA LEU A 256 9.06 19.90 0.97
C LEU A 256 10.47 19.73 1.51
N LYS A 257 10.65 18.88 2.53
CA LYS A 257 11.96 18.74 3.21
C LYS A 257 12.36 17.29 3.41
N ASN A 258 13.60 16.95 3.03
CA ASN A 258 14.18 15.63 3.18
C ASN A 258 13.28 14.56 2.54
N LEU A 259 13.11 14.68 1.22
CA LEU A 259 12.16 13.86 0.45
C LEU A 259 12.81 13.22 -0.77
N THR A 260 12.32 12.02 -1.08
CA THR A 260 12.42 11.43 -2.42
C THR A 260 11.03 11.43 -3.05
N ILE A 261 10.91 12.07 -4.20
CA ILE A 261 9.68 12.13 -5.01
C ILE A 261 9.94 11.35 -6.31
N ASN A 262 9.55 10.08 -6.31
CA ASN A 262 9.73 9.21 -7.48
C ASN A 262 8.73 9.57 -8.57
N SER A 263 9.24 9.79 -9.78
CA SER A 263 8.43 10.18 -10.93
C SER A 263 9.10 9.71 -12.22
N SER A 264 8.28 9.32 -13.19
CA SER A 264 8.71 8.94 -14.53
C SER A 264 7.70 9.42 -15.57
N ALA A 265 8.09 9.46 -16.84
CA ALA A 265 7.17 9.77 -17.95
C ALA A 265 5.95 8.81 -17.97
N ALA A 266 6.15 7.53 -17.63
CA ALA A 266 5.08 6.54 -17.59
C ALA A 266 4.22 6.61 -16.31
N SER A 267 4.74 7.22 -15.23
CA SER A 267 4.05 7.30 -13.95
C SER A 267 4.40 8.62 -13.24
N PRO A 268 3.88 9.75 -13.75
CA PRO A 268 4.23 11.07 -13.25
C PRO A 268 3.61 11.31 -11.87
N THR A 269 4.42 11.80 -10.95
CA THR A 269 4.00 12.12 -9.57
C THR A 269 3.64 13.58 -9.44
N GLN A 270 2.60 13.86 -8.63
CA GLN A 270 2.03 15.20 -8.50
C GLN A 270 1.90 15.66 -7.05
N ILE A 271 2.32 16.91 -6.79
CA ILE A 271 2.10 17.61 -5.53
C ILE A 271 1.42 18.95 -5.83
N GLY A 272 0.30 19.22 -5.18
CA GLY A 272 -0.43 20.48 -5.34
C GLY A 272 -0.37 21.41 -4.14
N GLU A 273 -1.34 22.31 -4.10
CA GLU A 273 -1.30 23.52 -3.29
C GLU A 273 -1.43 23.23 -1.79
N GLY A 274 -0.67 23.99 -0.99
CA GLY A 274 -0.71 23.97 0.46
C GLY A 274 -0.06 22.74 1.12
N VAL A 275 0.56 21.86 0.32
CA VAL A 275 1.16 20.61 0.83
C VAL A 275 2.42 20.86 1.66
N GLU A 276 2.52 20.15 2.78
CA GLU A 276 3.67 20.13 3.68
C GLU A 276 4.14 18.68 3.89
N MET A 277 5.36 18.35 3.45
CA MET A 277 5.91 17.01 3.52
C MET A 277 7.34 17.03 4.07
N VAL A 278 7.59 16.24 5.12
CA VAL A 278 8.89 16.21 5.80
C VAL A 278 9.32 14.78 6.11
N ASN A 279 10.57 14.42 5.78
CA ASN A 279 11.18 13.11 6.04
C ASN A 279 10.35 11.97 5.45
N GLY A 280 10.33 11.82 4.13
CA GLY A 280 9.50 10.78 3.53
C GLY A 280 9.79 10.49 2.08
N ILE A 281 9.16 9.43 1.60
CA ILE A 281 9.35 8.89 0.26
C ILE A 281 7.98 8.75 -0.40
N MET A 282 7.86 9.28 -1.61
CA MET A 282 6.66 9.22 -2.42
C MET A 282 6.91 8.35 -3.65
N GLY A 283 6.14 7.25 -3.78
CA GLY A 283 6.22 6.31 -4.90
C GLY A 283 5.70 6.87 -6.23
N PHE A 284 6.02 6.18 -7.33
CA PHE A 284 5.65 6.58 -8.69
C PHE A 284 4.15 6.73 -8.89
N GLY A 285 3.73 7.67 -9.75
CA GLY A 285 2.33 7.91 -10.09
C GLY A 285 1.46 8.45 -8.94
N SER A 286 2.07 8.78 -7.80
CA SER A 286 1.34 9.20 -6.61
C SER A 286 0.92 10.66 -6.68
N ARG A 287 -0.10 11.01 -5.88
CA ARG A 287 -0.73 12.32 -5.91
C ARG A 287 -0.96 12.85 -4.50
N SER A 288 -0.62 14.11 -4.25
CA SER A 288 -0.87 14.77 -2.96
C SER A 288 -1.34 16.20 -3.15
N PHE A 289 -2.56 16.52 -2.71
CA PHE A 289 -3.22 17.78 -3.04
C PHE A 289 -3.95 18.42 -1.85
N TYR A 290 -4.23 19.72 -2.00
CA TYR A 290 -5.19 20.43 -1.16
C TYR A 290 -4.83 20.40 0.34
N GLY A 291 -3.63 20.87 0.69
CA GLY A 291 -3.25 21.08 2.09
C GLY A 291 -2.82 19.83 2.88
N VAL A 292 -2.46 18.73 2.19
CA VAL A 292 -1.95 17.50 2.83
C VAL A 292 -0.74 17.78 3.71
N LYS A 293 -0.67 17.10 4.86
CA LYS A 293 0.46 17.14 5.79
C LYS A 293 1.02 15.74 6.00
N ALA A 294 2.27 15.49 5.61
CA ALA A 294 2.91 14.20 5.83
C ALA A 294 4.26 14.34 6.52
N VAL A 295 4.51 13.56 7.57
CA VAL A 295 5.74 13.63 8.37
C VAL A 295 6.19 12.23 8.75
N ARG A 296 7.42 11.84 8.38
CA ARG A 296 7.93 10.47 8.57
C ARG A 296 6.98 9.48 7.92
N PHE A 297 7.09 9.34 6.60
CA PHE A 297 6.15 8.55 5.83
C PHE A 297 6.81 7.83 4.66
N VAL A 298 6.21 6.71 4.27
CA VAL A 298 6.45 6.08 2.98
C VAL A 298 5.10 5.90 2.29
N MET A 299 5.01 6.39 1.05
CA MET A 299 3.88 6.16 0.16
C MET A 299 4.33 5.25 -0.97
N GLY A 300 3.60 4.15 -1.16
CA GLY A 300 3.74 3.24 -2.28
C GLY A 300 3.35 3.90 -3.62
N GLU A 301 3.25 3.09 -4.66
CA GLU A 301 2.93 3.56 -6.00
C GLU A 301 1.42 3.82 -6.20
N ASN A 302 1.11 4.78 -7.06
CA ASN A 302 -0.25 5.16 -7.42
C ASN A 302 -1.14 5.48 -6.20
N THR A 303 -0.56 6.08 -5.16
CA THR A 303 -1.30 6.47 -3.95
C THR A 303 -1.85 7.90 -4.07
N THR A 304 -2.93 8.20 -3.37
CA THR A 304 -3.53 9.54 -3.35
C THR A 304 -3.78 10.03 -1.94
N LEU A 305 -3.22 11.19 -1.60
CA LEU A 305 -3.58 11.99 -0.43
C LEU A 305 -4.27 13.28 -0.86
N LYS A 306 -5.39 13.64 -0.23
CA LYS A 306 -6.10 14.88 -0.59
C LYS A 306 -6.85 15.54 0.57
N TYR A 307 -7.20 16.80 0.37
CA TYR A 307 -8.11 17.59 1.21
C TYR A 307 -7.69 17.66 2.69
N GLY A 308 -6.42 17.94 2.96
CA GLY A 308 -5.92 18.12 4.33
C GLY A 308 -5.60 16.83 5.07
N ALA A 309 -5.58 15.68 4.38
CA ALA A 309 -5.19 14.40 4.99
C ALA A 309 -3.81 14.51 5.68
N ARG A 310 -3.71 13.88 6.85
CA ARG A 310 -2.50 13.79 7.67
C ARG A 310 -1.97 12.37 7.67
N LEU A 311 -0.73 12.19 7.23
CA LEU A 311 -0.04 10.90 7.22
C LEU A 311 1.26 11.02 8.03
N ILE A 312 1.25 10.52 9.26
CA ILE A 312 2.34 10.71 10.22
C ILE A 312 2.84 9.36 10.72
N ASN A 313 4.16 9.15 10.74
CA ASN A 313 4.77 7.89 11.19
C ASN A 313 4.14 6.65 10.53
N SER A 314 3.80 6.73 9.24
CA SER A 314 2.95 5.74 8.59
C SER A 314 3.45 5.29 7.23
N PHE A 315 3.16 4.04 6.90
CA PHE A 315 3.37 3.45 5.59
C PHE A 315 2.01 3.29 4.89
N LEU A 316 1.88 3.90 3.71
CA LEU A 316 0.69 3.82 2.87
C LEU A 316 0.97 2.97 1.62
N GLY A 317 0.40 1.77 1.57
CA GLY A 317 0.60 0.83 0.47
C GLY A 317 -0.01 1.26 -0.86
N ASP A 318 0.40 0.58 -1.92
CA ASP A 318 0.05 0.89 -3.30
C ASP A 318 -1.45 1.04 -3.57
N ASN A 319 -1.82 1.89 -4.52
CA ASN A 319 -3.21 2.12 -4.93
C ASN A 319 -4.15 2.60 -3.80
N ALA A 320 -3.61 3.04 -2.66
CA ALA A 320 -4.42 3.54 -1.56
C ALA A 320 -4.81 5.01 -1.75
N THR A 321 -5.99 5.37 -1.25
CA THR A 321 -6.51 6.73 -1.25
C THR A 321 -6.96 7.15 0.15
N ILE A 322 -6.39 8.24 0.66
CA ILE A 322 -6.82 8.89 1.91
C ILE A 322 -7.21 10.34 1.62
N SER A 323 -8.40 10.74 2.08
CA SER A 323 -8.94 12.09 1.91
C SER A 323 -9.40 12.65 3.25
N CYS A 324 -8.99 13.86 3.60
CA CYS A 324 -9.41 14.58 4.82
C CYS A 324 -9.06 13.94 6.18
N CYS A 325 -8.45 12.75 6.25
CA CYS A 325 -8.36 11.98 7.50
C CYS A 325 -7.03 12.12 8.24
N GLU A 326 -7.01 11.70 9.50
CA GLU A 326 -5.79 11.58 10.29
C GLU A 326 -5.36 10.11 10.43
N VAL A 327 -4.16 9.82 9.92
CA VAL A 327 -3.51 8.50 9.97
C VAL A 327 -2.16 8.62 10.67
N LEU A 328 -2.00 7.91 11.78
CA LEU A 328 -0.85 7.98 12.67
C LEU A 328 -0.33 6.58 13.01
N ASN A 329 1.00 6.41 13.02
CA ASN A 329 1.67 5.19 13.47
C ASN A 329 1.07 3.91 12.86
N SER A 330 0.80 3.91 11.56
CA SER A 330 0.03 2.86 10.89
C SER A 330 0.79 2.21 9.73
N LEU A 331 0.64 0.89 9.60
CA LEU A 331 1.11 0.11 8.45
C LEU A 331 -0.11 -0.31 7.63
N ILE A 332 -0.26 0.26 6.44
CA ILE A 332 -1.40 0.05 5.57
C ILE A 332 -0.93 -0.62 4.29
N PHE A 333 -1.48 -1.79 3.99
CA PHE A 333 -1.20 -2.53 2.76
C PHE A 333 -2.01 -1.98 1.57
N PRO A 334 -1.76 -2.46 0.34
CA PRO A 334 -2.38 -1.92 -0.87
C PRO A 334 -3.92 -1.88 -0.89
N ALA A 335 -4.45 -0.98 -1.71
CA ALA A 335 -5.89 -0.79 -1.97
C ALA A 335 -6.72 -0.40 -0.73
N HIS A 336 -6.20 0.52 0.08
CA HIS A 336 -6.92 1.11 1.21
C HIS A 336 -7.73 2.34 0.78
N GLU A 337 -8.96 2.46 1.27
CA GLU A 337 -9.86 3.58 0.97
C GLU A 337 -10.37 4.25 2.25
N GLN A 338 -10.15 5.56 2.36
CA GLN A 338 -10.63 6.37 3.48
C GLN A 338 -10.88 7.81 3.00
N HIS A 339 -12.12 8.33 3.13
CA HIS A 339 -12.50 9.58 2.44
C HIS A 339 -13.04 10.70 3.34
N HIS A 340 -13.34 10.42 4.60
CA HIS A 340 -14.19 11.29 5.42
C HIS A 340 -13.44 11.86 6.61
N ASN A 341 -13.44 13.19 6.73
CA ASN A 341 -12.69 13.96 7.73
C ASN A 341 -12.87 13.50 9.19
N ASN A 342 -14.01 12.88 9.50
CA ASN A 342 -14.36 12.41 10.84
C ASN A 342 -13.90 10.98 11.13
N SER A 343 -12.94 10.43 10.37
CA SER A 343 -12.38 9.10 10.63
C SER A 343 -10.91 9.16 11.04
N PHE A 344 -10.54 8.32 11.99
CA PHE A 344 -9.19 8.21 12.56
C PHE A 344 -8.66 6.79 12.39
N LEU A 345 -7.37 6.67 12.05
CA LEU A 345 -6.66 5.40 12.01
C LEU A 345 -5.29 5.55 12.70
N VAL A 346 -5.20 5.05 13.92
CA VAL A 346 -4.03 5.21 14.80
C VAL A 346 -3.63 3.86 15.37
N ALA A 347 -2.31 3.61 15.41
CA ALA A 347 -1.73 2.38 15.96
C ALA A 347 -2.36 1.12 15.35
N ALA A 348 -2.29 1.01 14.02
CA ALA A 348 -2.95 -0.06 13.29
C ALA A 348 -2.05 -0.71 12.23
N THR A 349 -2.21 -2.01 12.05
CA THR A 349 -1.79 -2.75 10.86
C THR A 349 -3.04 -3.20 10.11
N VAL A 350 -3.27 -2.64 8.92
CA VAL A 350 -4.41 -2.96 8.06
C VAL A 350 -3.88 -3.65 6.81
N MET A 351 -4.24 -4.91 6.63
CA MET A 351 -3.63 -5.79 5.61
C MET A 351 -4.21 -5.62 4.19
N GLY A 352 -4.84 -4.47 3.91
CA GLY A 352 -5.16 -4.01 2.57
C GLY A 352 -6.60 -4.27 2.18
N GLN A 353 -7.00 -3.80 0.98
CA GLN A 353 -8.38 -3.92 0.47
C GLN A 353 -9.45 -3.37 1.43
N SER A 354 -9.07 -2.50 2.34
CA SER A 354 -9.91 -2.04 3.46
C SER A 354 -10.67 -0.78 3.10
N ASN A 355 -11.82 -0.58 3.75
CA ASN A 355 -12.60 0.64 3.63
C ASN A 355 -12.93 1.19 5.02
N ILE A 356 -12.45 2.38 5.35
CA ILE A 356 -12.73 3.02 6.63
C ILE A 356 -13.85 4.05 6.44
N ALA A 357 -15.03 3.74 7.00
CA ALA A 357 -16.21 4.58 6.82
C ALA A 357 -16.15 5.89 7.64
N ALA A 358 -17.03 6.82 7.29
CA ALA A 358 -17.17 8.08 8.02
C ALA A 358 -17.48 7.86 9.50
N GLY A 359 -16.83 8.62 10.38
CA GLY A 359 -17.04 8.55 11.82
C GLY A 359 -16.32 7.39 12.50
N ALA A 360 -15.63 6.51 11.76
CA ALA A 360 -14.89 5.41 12.37
C ALA A 360 -13.71 5.95 13.20
N THR A 361 -13.69 5.61 14.48
CA THR A 361 -12.68 6.02 15.47
C THR A 361 -11.84 4.80 15.85
N ILE A 362 -10.80 4.53 15.04
CA ILE A 362 -9.78 3.53 15.33
C ILE A 362 -8.59 4.29 15.92
N GLY A 363 -8.79 4.86 17.10
CA GLY A 363 -7.93 5.90 17.67
C GLY A 363 -7.45 5.60 19.10
N SER A 364 -6.65 6.54 19.65
CA SER A 364 -6.08 6.57 21.01
C SER A 364 -5.87 5.21 21.69
N ASN A 365 -4.68 4.63 21.50
CA ASN A 365 -4.26 3.42 22.20
C ASN A 365 -3.84 3.64 23.67
N HIS A 366 -4.01 4.87 24.18
CA HIS A 366 -3.66 5.26 25.54
C HIS A 366 -4.63 4.63 26.56
N ASN A 367 -4.14 3.71 27.38
CA ASN A 367 -4.95 3.00 28.38
C ASN A 367 -4.55 3.31 29.83
N SER A 368 -3.98 4.51 30.09
CA SER A 368 -3.36 4.96 31.36
C SER A 368 -2.11 4.20 31.81
N ARG A 369 -1.77 3.06 31.19
CA ARG A 369 -0.58 2.26 31.52
C ARG A 369 0.53 2.42 30.48
N GLY A 370 0.16 2.52 29.20
CA GLY A 370 1.10 2.68 28.09
C GLY A 370 0.41 3.04 26.77
N VAL A 371 1.23 3.19 25.73
CA VAL A 371 0.84 3.44 24.33
C VAL A 371 1.28 2.27 23.43
N ASP A 372 1.12 1.06 23.96
CA ASP A 372 1.57 -0.20 23.37
C ASP A 372 0.45 -0.98 22.67
N GLY A 373 -0.79 -0.51 22.77
CA GLY A 373 -1.94 -1.12 22.11
C GLY A 373 -1.90 -0.97 20.58
N GLU A 374 -2.35 -1.99 19.86
CA GLU A 374 -2.46 -2.00 18.40
C GLU A 374 -3.73 -2.70 17.90
N ILE A 375 -4.17 -2.31 16.70
CA ILE A 375 -5.21 -3.03 15.95
C ILE A 375 -4.56 -3.77 14.77
N VAL A 376 -4.92 -5.04 14.60
CA VAL A 376 -4.47 -5.85 13.46
C VAL A 376 -5.68 -6.37 12.71
N ALA A 377 -5.86 -5.92 11.47
CA ALA A 377 -7.01 -6.29 10.66
C ALA A 377 -6.58 -6.92 9.33
N GLY A 378 -7.23 -8.04 8.98
CA GLY A 378 -7.05 -8.75 7.73
C GLY A 378 -7.48 -7.95 6.49
N ARG A 379 -7.33 -8.56 5.30
CA ARG A 379 -7.73 -7.92 4.03
C ARG A 379 -9.22 -7.61 4.06
N GLY A 380 -9.69 -6.52 3.47
CA GLY A 380 -11.13 -6.27 3.38
C GLY A 380 -11.79 -5.75 4.67
N PHE A 381 -11.00 -5.36 5.67
CA PHE A 381 -11.53 -4.81 6.92
C PHE A 381 -12.39 -3.56 6.66
N TRP A 382 -13.60 -3.56 7.22
CA TRP A 382 -14.58 -2.50 7.02
C TRP A 382 -15.27 -2.12 8.34
N PRO A 383 -14.75 -1.14 9.09
CA PRO A 383 -15.52 -0.48 10.14
C PRO A 383 -16.63 0.37 9.51
N GLY A 384 -17.89 0.05 9.81
CA GLY A 384 -19.05 0.82 9.36
C GLY A 384 -19.09 2.23 9.93
N LEU A 385 -20.15 2.97 9.58
CA LEU A 385 -20.31 4.36 10.01
C LEU A 385 -20.28 4.48 11.53
N CYS A 386 -19.52 5.45 12.06
CA CYS A 386 -19.44 5.71 13.50
C CYS A 386 -19.06 4.49 14.36
N VAL A 387 -18.20 3.60 13.86
CA VAL A 387 -17.61 2.52 14.67
C VAL A 387 -16.53 3.08 15.60
N SER A 388 -16.55 2.70 16.88
CA SER A 388 -15.48 3.01 17.83
C SER A 388 -14.86 1.73 18.37
N LEU A 389 -13.53 1.60 18.30
CA LEU A 389 -12.81 0.38 18.68
C LEU A 389 -11.83 0.62 19.82
N LYS A 390 -11.72 -0.39 20.67
CA LYS A 390 -10.71 -0.44 21.74
C LYS A 390 -9.47 -1.24 21.29
N HIS A 391 -8.29 -0.68 21.53
CA HIS A 391 -7.01 -1.41 21.45
C HIS A 391 -6.82 -2.25 22.72
N ASN A 392 -6.31 -3.48 22.65
CA ASN A 392 -5.89 -4.26 21.48
C ASN A 392 -7.08 -4.94 20.80
N SER A 393 -7.14 -4.96 19.46
CA SER A 393 -8.14 -5.76 18.75
C SER A 393 -7.58 -6.41 17.49
N ARG A 394 -8.11 -7.59 17.15
CA ARG A 394 -7.76 -8.36 15.95
C ARG A 394 -8.99 -8.79 15.18
N PHE A 395 -8.92 -8.67 13.86
CA PHE A 395 -9.99 -9.06 12.95
C PHE A 395 -9.44 -9.92 11.80
N ALA A 396 -10.14 -11.02 11.51
CA ALA A 396 -9.92 -11.84 10.32
C ALA A 396 -10.25 -11.03 9.03
N SER A 397 -9.97 -11.63 7.87
CA SER A 397 -10.21 -10.97 6.60
C SER A 397 -11.71 -10.75 6.35
N PHE A 398 -12.05 -9.62 5.76
CA PHE A 398 -13.39 -9.22 5.35
C PHE A 398 -14.38 -9.10 6.52
N CYS A 399 -13.91 -8.76 7.73
CA CYS A 399 -14.81 -8.36 8.82
C CYS A 399 -15.44 -6.99 8.54
N LEU A 400 -16.77 -6.95 8.56
CA LEU A 400 -17.59 -5.74 8.59
C LEU A 400 -18.06 -5.49 10.02
N LEU A 401 -17.86 -4.30 10.55
CA LEU A 401 -18.43 -3.91 11.85
C LEU A 401 -19.63 -3.01 11.61
N SER A 402 -20.79 -3.35 12.19
CA SER A 402 -21.94 -2.46 12.16
C SER A 402 -21.63 -1.20 12.95
N LYS A 403 -22.34 -0.12 12.64
CA LYS A 403 -22.32 1.10 13.46
C LYS A 403 -22.50 0.75 14.94
N GLY A 404 -21.67 1.34 15.79
CA GLY A 404 -21.74 1.17 17.24
C GLY A 404 -20.40 1.35 17.93
N ASP A 405 -20.46 1.50 19.25
CA ASP A 405 -19.28 1.54 20.12
C ASP A 405 -18.94 0.13 20.58
N TYR A 406 -17.67 -0.28 20.43
CA TYR A 406 -17.17 -1.59 20.86
C TYR A 406 -16.24 -1.38 22.06
N PRO A 407 -16.77 -1.42 23.30
CA PRO A 407 -16.07 -0.95 24.49
C PRO A 407 -14.97 -1.89 25.01
N SER A 408 -14.81 -3.06 24.39
CA SER A 408 -13.91 -4.12 24.83
C SER A 408 -12.95 -4.53 23.71
N GLU A 409 -11.79 -5.06 24.09
CA GLU A 409 -10.85 -5.67 23.16
C GLU A 409 -11.52 -6.84 22.43
N LEU A 410 -11.35 -6.90 21.10
CA LEU A 410 -11.97 -7.90 20.24
C LEU A 410 -10.92 -8.82 19.61
N ASN A 411 -11.25 -10.10 19.50
CA ASN A 411 -10.50 -11.07 18.70
C ASN A 411 -11.51 -11.85 17.84
N ILE A 412 -11.71 -11.40 16.60
CA ILE A 412 -12.73 -11.96 15.70
C ILE A 412 -12.03 -12.84 14.64
N PRO A 413 -12.03 -14.18 14.81
CA PRO A 413 -11.36 -15.12 13.89
C PRO A 413 -12.26 -15.58 12.73
N TYR A 414 -13.48 -15.04 12.61
CA TYR A 414 -14.43 -15.42 11.56
C TYR A 414 -14.26 -14.51 10.34
N PRO A 415 -13.75 -15.01 9.21
CA PRO A 415 -13.60 -14.20 8.01
C PRO A 415 -14.97 -13.94 7.39
N PHE A 416 -15.07 -12.86 6.62
CA PHE A 416 -16.30 -12.42 5.95
C PHE A 416 -17.47 -12.12 6.91
N ALA A 417 -17.20 -11.94 8.21
CA ALA A 417 -18.23 -11.79 9.22
C ALA A 417 -18.79 -10.37 9.31
N LEU A 418 -20.04 -10.26 9.74
CA LEU A 418 -20.59 -9.04 10.32
C LEU A 418 -20.47 -9.14 11.85
N VAL A 419 -19.90 -8.12 12.47
CA VAL A 419 -19.83 -7.97 13.92
C VAL A 419 -20.71 -6.79 14.31
N SER A 420 -21.57 -6.97 15.30
CA SER A 420 -22.47 -5.92 15.77
C SER A 420 -22.55 -5.90 17.30
N ASN A 421 -22.51 -4.71 17.88
CA ASN A 421 -22.77 -4.52 19.30
C ASN A 421 -24.29 -4.39 19.52
N ASN A 422 -24.90 -5.36 20.20
CA ASN A 422 -26.31 -5.30 20.57
C ASN A 422 -26.44 -4.80 22.01
N GLU A 423 -26.64 -3.49 22.16
CA GLU A 423 -26.74 -2.82 23.45
C GLU A 423 -27.98 -3.22 24.25
N SER A 424 -29.10 -3.55 23.60
CA SER A 424 -30.34 -3.88 24.32
C SER A 424 -30.29 -5.23 25.02
N GLU A 425 -29.54 -6.18 24.44
CA GLU A 425 -29.31 -7.51 25.02
C GLU A 425 -27.97 -7.61 25.77
N ASP A 426 -27.23 -6.50 25.90
CA ASP A 426 -25.87 -6.44 26.42
C ASP A 426 -24.98 -7.58 25.88
N CYS A 427 -24.91 -7.69 24.54
CA CYS A 427 -24.15 -8.76 23.91
C CYS A 427 -23.44 -8.32 22.63
N LEU A 428 -22.31 -8.96 22.33
CA LEU A 428 -21.72 -8.87 21.01
C LEU A 428 -22.35 -9.95 20.12
N GLN A 429 -22.65 -9.61 18.87
CA GLN A 429 -23.17 -10.55 17.89
C GLN A 429 -22.16 -10.69 16.75
N VAL A 430 -21.89 -11.93 16.35
CA VAL A 430 -21.04 -12.26 15.21
C VAL A 430 -21.86 -13.11 14.25
N LEU A 431 -21.95 -12.68 13.00
CA LEU A 431 -22.58 -13.40 11.90
C LEU A 431 -21.49 -13.78 10.89
N PRO A 432 -20.93 -15.00 10.99
CA PRO A 432 -19.90 -15.47 10.07
C PRO A 432 -20.44 -15.60 8.64
N ALA A 433 -19.56 -15.52 7.64
CA ALA A 433 -19.91 -15.58 6.21
C ALA A 433 -20.97 -14.55 5.75
N TYR A 434 -21.15 -13.43 6.47
CA TYR A 434 -22.15 -12.40 6.18
C TYR A 434 -22.11 -11.93 4.72
N TRP A 435 -20.93 -11.61 4.19
CA TRP A 435 -20.83 -11.10 2.83
C TRP A 435 -21.36 -12.10 1.80
N TRP A 436 -21.03 -13.38 1.96
CA TRP A 436 -21.49 -14.46 1.09
C TRP A 436 -23.02 -14.61 1.15
N LEU A 437 -23.57 -14.58 2.36
CA LEU A 437 -25.00 -14.80 2.60
C LEU A 437 -25.89 -13.61 2.23
N TYR A 438 -25.41 -12.37 2.40
CA TYR A 438 -26.30 -11.20 2.41
C TYR A 438 -25.85 -10.02 1.55
N ASN A 439 -24.58 -9.97 1.12
CA ASN A 439 -24.04 -8.84 0.38
C ASN A 439 -22.96 -9.25 -0.64
N MET A 440 -23.30 -10.20 -1.50
CA MET A 440 -22.42 -10.70 -2.56
C MET A 440 -22.02 -9.58 -3.54
N TYR A 441 -22.95 -8.65 -3.81
CA TYR A 441 -22.71 -7.52 -4.70
C TYR A 441 -21.50 -6.69 -4.28
N ALA A 442 -21.44 -6.26 -3.01
CA ALA A 442 -20.32 -5.46 -2.54
C ALA A 442 -19.01 -6.24 -2.50
N LEU A 443 -19.04 -7.52 -2.08
CA LEU A 443 -17.86 -8.38 -2.03
C LEU A 443 -17.22 -8.55 -3.41
N ALA A 444 -17.99 -8.99 -4.40
CA ALA A 444 -17.52 -9.21 -5.76
C ALA A 444 -17.10 -7.90 -6.45
N ARG A 445 -17.91 -6.84 -6.29
CA ARG A 445 -17.62 -5.53 -6.91
C ARG A 445 -16.33 -4.93 -6.39
N ASN A 446 -16.06 -5.06 -5.08
CA ASN A 446 -14.86 -4.47 -4.49
C ASN A 446 -13.59 -5.17 -5.01
N ALA A 447 -13.57 -6.50 -5.07
CA ALA A 447 -12.44 -7.23 -5.65
C ALA A 447 -12.16 -6.84 -7.11
N TRP A 448 -13.21 -6.75 -7.94
CA TRP A 448 -13.09 -6.26 -9.32
C TRP A 448 -12.55 -4.82 -9.37
N LYS A 449 -13.10 -3.92 -8.56
CA LYS A 449 -12.66 -2.51 -8.50
C LYS A 449 -11.20 -2.37 -8.12
N PHE A 450 -10.71 -3.13 -7.13
CA PHE A 450 -9.32 -3.06 -6.72
C PHE A 450 -8.38 -3.49 -7.85
N GLY A 451 -8.71 -4.59 -8.55
CA GLY A 451 -7.95 -5.03 -9.73
C GLY A 451 -7.96 -3.98 -10.85
N ALA A 452 -9.11 -3.39 -11.16
CA ALA A 452 -9.25 -2.36 -12.19
C ALA A 452 -8.53 -1.04 -11.83
N ARG A 453 -8.36 -0.73 -10.54
CA ARG A 453 -7.68 0.48 -10.05
C ARG A 453 -6.18 0.33 -9.92
N ASP A 454 -5.63 -0.87 -10.08
CA ASP A 454 -4.18 -1.10 -10.03
C ASP A 454 -3.50 -0.60 -11.32
N GLN A 455 -3.21 0.71 -11.35
CA GLN A 455 -2.62 1.43 -12.47
C GLN A 455 -1.10 1.62 -12.32
N ARG A 456 -0.44 0.83 -11.46
CA ARG A 456 1.02 0.82 -11.35
C ARG A 456 1.64 0.40 -12.68
N SER A 457 2.64 1.16 -13.15
CA SER A 457 3.38 0.80 -14.35
C SER A 457 4.34 -0.36 -14.12
N VAL A 458 4.95 -0.42 -12.93
CA VAL A 458 5.84 -1.50 -12.52
C VAL A 458 5.25 -2.16 -11.28
N LYS A 459 4.82 -3.41 -11.42
CA LYS A 459 4.29 -4.19 -10.30
C LYS A 459 5.43 -4.91 -9.60
N ALA A 460 6.24 -4.16 -8.84
CA ALA A 460 7.41 -4.70 -8.11
C ALA A 460 7.02 -5.86 -7.19
N GLN A 461 5.83 -5.79 -6.61
CA GLN A 461 5.19 -6.88 -5.88
C GLN A 461 3.76 -7.12 -6.40
N THR A 462 3.43 -8.39 -6.63
CA THR A 462 2.08 -8.82 -7.03
C THR A 462 1.13 -8.72 -5.85
N VAL A 463 -0.02 -8.09 -6.06
CA VAL A 463 -1.09 -7.98 -5.06
C VAL A 463 -2.23 -8.92 -5.44
N VAL A 464 -2.67 -9.76 -4.51
CA VAL A 464 -3.82 -10.66 -4.69
C VAL A 464 -5.09 -9.94 -4.25
N PHE A 465 -5.93 -9.57 -5.21
CA PHE A 465 -7.23 -8.90 -4.97
C PHE A 465 -8.40 -9.86 -4.83
N ASP A 466 -8.22 -11.14 -5.14
CA ASP A 466 -9.28 -12.14 -4.95
C ASP A 466 -9.62 -12.27 -3.47
N PHE A 467 -10.91 -12.19 -3.16
CA PHE A 467 -11.40 -12.36 -1.80
C PHE A 467 -11.38 -13.82 -1.37
N LEU A 468 -11.45 -14.78 -2.30
CA LEU A 468 -11.22 -16.20 -2.04
C LEU A 468 -9.82 -16.59 -2.51
N ALA A 469 -8.88 -16.57 -1.56
CA ALA A 469 -7.47 -16.89 -1.77
C ALA A 469 -6.92 -17.73 -0.58
N PRO A 470 -5.71 -18.31 -0.70
CA PRO A 470 -5.19 -19.24 0.31
C PRO A 470 -5.19 -18.77 1.77
N ASP A 471 -4.97 -17.48 2.00
CA ASP A 471 -5.02 -16.88 3.34
C ASP A 471 -6.44 -16.97 3.94
N THR A 472 -7.44 -16.52 3.19
CA THR A 472 -8.85 -16.58 3.60
C THR A 472 -9.37 -18.01 3.68
N VAL A 473 -8.87 -18.92 2.84
CA VAL A 473 -9.20 -20.35 2.90
C VAL A 473 -8.72 -20.96 4.21
N THR A 474 -7.51 -20.59 4.64
CA THR A 474 -6.97 -20.99 5.95
C THR A 474 -7.84 -20.44 7.10
N GLU A 475 -8.25 -19.17 7.02
CA GLU A 475 -9.16 -18.57 8.00
C GLU A 475 -10.55 -19.25 8.01
N ILE A 476 -11.07 -19.67 6.85
CA ILE A 476 -12.35 -20.37 6.75
C ILE A 476 -12.29 -21.74 7.44
N PHE A 477 -11.23 -22.54 7.21
CA PHE A 477 -11.08 -23.82 7.91
C PHE A 477 -11.02 -23.64 9.44
N GLN A 478 -10.31 -22.63 9.91
CA GLN A 478 -10.30 -22.29 11.34
C GLN A 478 -11.69 -21.89 11.83
N ALA A 479 -12.45 -21.11 11.05
CA ALA A 479 -13.80 -20.72 11.40
C ALA A 479 -14.77 -21.92 11.44
N LEU A 480 -14.65 -22.89 10.51
CA LEU A 480 -15.40 -24.15 10.56
C LEU A 480 -15.13 -24.89 11.87
N HIS A 481 -13.87 -25.05 12.26
CA HIS A 481 -13.51 -25.71 13.53
C HIS A 481 -14.14 -25.01 14.73
N LEU A 482 -14.10 -23.68 14.78
CA LEU A 482 -14.69 -22.90 15.86
C LEU A 482 -16.22 -23.02 15.90
N LEU A 483 -16.89 -23.10 14.74
CA LEU A 483 -18.33 -23.33 14.65
C LEU A 483 -18.72 -24.74 15.11
N GLU A 484 -17.93 -25.75 14.76
CA GLU A 484 -18.13 -27.13 15.22
C GLU A 484 -18.08 -27.18 16.76
N ILE A 485 -17.02 -26.62 17.35
CA ILE A 485 -16.85 -26.60 18.82
C ILE A 485 -17.99 -25.83 19.49
N ALA A 486 -18.26 -24.59 19.06
CA ALA A 486 -19.28 -23.75 19.68
C ALA A 486 -20.69 -24.37 19.60
N THR A 487 -21.01 -25.04 18.48
CA THR A 487 -22.29 -25.74 18.33
C THR A 487 -22.39 -26.95 19.26
N ALA A 488 -21.32 -27.74 19.37
CA ALA A 488 -21.30 -28.91 20.25
C ALA A 488 -21.41 -28.50 21.72
N GLU A 489 -20.69 -27.47 22.15
CA GLU A 489 -20.76 -26.94 23.51
C GLU A 489 -22.17 -26.44 23.84
N ALA A 490 -22.80 -25.67 22.94
CA ALA A 490 -24.17 -25.20 23.12
C ALA A 490 -25.18 -26.36 23.24
N TYR A 491 -24.98 -27.42 22.46
CA TYR A 491 -25.79 -28.63 22.52
C TYR A 491 -25.64 -29.37 23.85
N LEU A 492 -24.40 -29.66 24.27
CA LEU A 492 -24.12 -30.39 25.51
C LEU A 492 -24.61 -29.60 26.73
N GLN A 493 -24.45 -28.28 26.72
CA GLN A 493 -24.96 -27.40 27.76
C GLN A 493 -26.48 -27.50 27.89
N GLN A 494 -27.21 -27.53 26.77
CA GLN A 494 -28.67 -27.71 26.79
C GLN A 494 -29.09 -29.10 27.32
N GLN A 495 -28.30 -30.14 27.05
CA GLN A 495 -28.55 -31.50 27.55
C GLN A 495 -28.06 -31.74 28.99
N ALA A 496 -27.40 -30.75 29.62
CA ALA A 496 -26.70 -30.89 30.89
C ALA A 496 -25.67 -32.04 30.92
N GLU A 497 -25.00 -32.25 29.78
CA GLU A 497 -23.95 -33.25 29.62
C GLU A 497 -22.56 -32.68 29.94
N LYS A 498 -21.58 -33.58 30.14
CA LYS A 498 -20.19 -33.19 30.44
C LYS A 498 -19.46 -32.74 29.19
N ASP A 499 -18.49 -31.85 29.38
CA ASP A 499 -17.56 -31.44 28.33
C ASP A 499 -16.83 -32.64 27.73
N LEU A 500 -16.72 -32.62 26.40
CA LEU A 500 -16.00 -33.62 25.63
C LEU A 500 -14.60 -33.10 25.26
N PRO A 501 -13.63 -33.99 24.97
CA PRO A 501 -12.39 -33.59 24.32
C PRO A 501 -12.66 -32.84 23.00
N GLU A 502 -11.79 -31.90 22.63
CA GLU A 502 -11.98 -31.04 21.45
C GLU A 502 -12.27 -31.83 20.16
N LYS A 503 -11.58 -32.96 19.96
CA LYS A 503 -11.81 -33.84 18.80
C LYS A 503 -13.25 -34.35 18.73
N ASP A 504 -13.82 -34.73 19.87
CA ASP A 504 -15.17 -35.27 19.96
C ASP A 504 -16.22 -34.15 19.86
N LEU A 505 -15.94 -32.97 20.44
CA LEU A 505 -16.75 -31.77 20.23
C LEU A 505 -16.85 -31.43 18.75
N ARG A 506 -15.73 -31.42 18.04
CA ARG A 506 -15.70 -31.14 16.61
C ARG A 506 -16.56 -32.12 15.81
N GLN A 507 -16.42 -33.42 16.08
CA GLN A 507 -17.20 -34.44 15.38
C GLN A 507 -18.71 -34.32 15.66
N LEU A 508 -19.09 -34.02 16.91
CA LEU A 508 -20.49 -33.80 17.29
C LEU A 508 -21.04 -32.53 16.60
N GLY A 509 -20.32 -31.42 16.69
CA GLY A 509 -20.69 -30.14 16.08
C GLY A 509 -20.86 -30.23 14.57
N ARG A 510 -19.91 -30.86 13.87
CA ARG A 510 -20.00 -31.11 12.43
C ARG A 510 -21.27 -31.87 12.07
N ARG A 511 -21.59 -32.92 12.82
CA ARG A 511 -22.81 -33.72 12.60
C ARG A 511 -24.07 -32.88 12.80
N LEU A 512 -24.13 -32.10 13.89
CA LEU A 512 -25.27 -31.23 14.18
C LEU A 512 -25.47 -30.17 13.09
N LEU A 513 -24.39 -29.50 12.67
CA LEU A 513 -24.43 -28.45 11.65
C LEU A 513 -24.83 -28.96 10.27
N THR A 514 -24.49 -30.21 9.94
CA THR A 514 -24.74 -30.78 8.60
C THR A 514 -26.00 -31.64 8.52
N GLN A 515 -26.44 -32.27 9.60
CA GLN A 515 -27.51 -33.28 9.59
C GLN A 515 -28.74 -32.89 10.42
N ASP A 516 -28.63 -31.93 11.35
CA ASP A 516 -29.71 -31.57 12.29
C ASP A 516 -29.82 -30.04 12.46
N SER A 517 -29.82 -29.32 11.33
CA SER A 517 -29.81 -27.85 11.30
C SER A 517 -31.00 -27.22 12.03
N THR A 518 -32.18 -27.86 11.97
CA THR A 518 -33.39 -27.41 12.68
C THR A 518 -33.25 -27.45 14.19
N ARG A 519 -32.50 -28.43 14.73
CA ARG A 519 -32.18 -28.47 16.15
C ARG A 519 -31.12 -27.43 16.51
N VAL A 520 -30.13 -27.21 15.65
CA VAL A 520 -29.10 -26.19 15.86
C VAL A 520 -29.70 -24.78 15.89
N GLU A 521 -30.73 -24.51 15.07
CA GLU A 521 -31.44 -23.22 15.06
C GLU A 521 -32.14 -22.89 16.39
N GLN A 522 -32.36 -23.88 17.25
CA GLN A 522 -32.94 -23.70 18.59
C GLN A 522 -31.88 -23.46 19.68
N LEU A 523 -30.59 -23.56 19.34
CA LEU A 523 -29.48 -23.35 20.27
C LEU A 523 -29.03 -21.90 20.28
N GLU A 524 -28.76 -21.36 21.46
CA GLU A 524 -27.98 -20.12 21.58
C GLU A 524 -26.49 -20.46 21.53
N ILE A 525 -25.90 -20.37 20.34
CA ILE A 525 -24.49 -20.65 20.13
C ILE A 525 -23.67 -19.45 20.58
N ARG A 526 -22.70 -19.70 21.46
CA ARG A 526 -21.85 -18.66 22.03
C ARG A 526 -20.40 -18.83 21.58
N GLY A 527 -19.75 -17.73 21.26
CA GLY A 527 -18.33 -17.70 20.97
C GLY A 527 -17.51 -17.48 22.23
N THR A 528 -16.41 -18.22 22.38
CA THR A 528 -15.46 -18.07 23.48
C THR A 528 -14.27 -17.21 23.07
N GLN A 529 -13.76 -16.38 23.98
CA GLN A 529 -12.58 -15.51 23.77
C GLN A 529 -12.66 -14.54 22.57
N LEU A 530 -13.87 -14.18 22.14
CA LEU A 530 -14.08 -13.23 21.04
C LEU A 530 -14.07 -11.76 21.50
N GLU A 531 -14.45 -11.53 22.76
CA GLU A 531 -14.48 -10.22 23.39
C GLU A 531 -13.93 -10.33 24.82
N ASN A 532 -13.10 -9.37 25.22
CA ASN A 532 -12.56 -9.27 26.57
C ASN A 532 -13.57 -8.62 27.53
N SER A 533 -14.69 -9.30 27.75
CA SER A 533 -15.73 -8.84 28.65
C SER A 533 -16.41 -10.02 29.37
N ARG A 534 -17.34 -9.73 30.27
CA ARG A 534 -18.17 -10.76 30.94
C ARG A 534 -19.48 -11.03 30.21
N ARG A 535 -19.80 -10.24 29.18
CA ARG A 535 -21.08 -10.32 28.49
C ARG A 535 -21.02 -11.39 27.42
N PRO A 536 -22.17 -12.00 27.05
CA PRO A 536 -22.17 -13.07 26.07
C PRO A 536 -21.80 -12.56 24.67
N VAL A 537 -21.13 -13.42 23.90
CA VAL A 537 -20.91 -13.22 22.46
C VAL A 537 -21.73 -14.27 21.71
N LYS A 538 -22.76 -13.84 20.98
CA LYS A 538 -23.68 -14.72 20.25
C LYS A 538 -23.19 -14.94 18.82
N ILE A 539 -23.15 -16.20 18.38
CA ILE A 539 -22.91 -16.56 16.99
C ILE A 539 -24.26 -16.75 16.30
N LEU A 540 -24.52 -15.92 15.29
CA LEU A 540 -25.78 -15.94 14.56
C LEU A 540 -25.67 -16.85 13.34
N LYS A 541 -26.75 -17.59 13.05
CA LYS A 541 -26.94 -18.40 11.82
C LYS A 541 -25.79 -19.37 11.54
N ALA A 542 -25.33 -20.08 12.58
CA ALA A 542 -24.21 -21.01 12.47
C ALA A 542 -24.39 -22.09 11.38
N PRO A 543 -25.58 -22.73 11.20
CA PRO A 543 -25.76 -23.70 10.13
C PRO A 543 -25.57 -23.09 8.73
N GLN A 544 -26.17 -21.92 8.49
CA GLN A 544 -26.09 -21.23 7.20
C GLN A 544 -24.67 -20.74 6.92
N ALA A 545 -23.98 -20.23 7.95
CA ALA A 545 -22.60 -19.79 7.84
C ALA A 545 -21.65 -20.97 7.58
N TYR A 546 -21.88 -22.12 8.24
CA TYR A 546 -21.11 -23.33 8.02
C TYR A 546 -21.25 -23.82 6.58
N GLN A 547 -22.48 -23.89 6.05
CA GLN A 547 -22.73 -24.22 4.65
C GLN A 547 -22.07 -23.22 3.69
N ALA A 548 -22.23 -21.92 3.92
CA ALA A 548 -21.61 -20.88 3.09
C ALA A 548 -20.09 -21.02 3.04
N TYR A 549 -19.43 -21.30 4.17
CA TYR A 549 -18.00 -21.57 4.19
C TYR A 549 -17.61 -22.83 3.38
N GLN A 550 -18.41 -23.90 3.41
CA GLN A 550 -18.18 -25.06 2.56
C GLN A 550 -18.31 -24.72 1.07
N GLU A 551 -19.31 -23.94 0.67
CA GLU A 551 -19.49 -23.45 -0.71
C GLU A 551 -18.31 -22.58 -1.15
N MET A 552 -17.85 -21.66 -0.28
CA MET A 552 -16.70 -20.80 -0.52
C MET A 552 -15.42 -21.61 -0.77
N LEU A 553 -15.16 -22.62 0.05
CA LEU A 553 -14.00 -23.53 -0.10
C LEU A 553 -14.08 -24.32 -1.41
N HIS A 554 -15.28 -24.84 -1.73
CA HIS A 554 -15.52 -25.61 -2.94
C HIS A 554 -15.29 -24.75 -4.20
N TYR A 555 -15.91 -23.57 -4.24
CA TYR A 555 -15.81 -22.65 -5.36
C TYR A 555 -14.38 -22.14 -5.55
N TYR A 556 -13.70 -21.75 -4.46
CA TYR A 556 -12.27 -21.43 -4.50
C TYR A 556 -11.47 -22.53 -5.17
N ALA A 557 -11.64 -23.78 -4.72
CA ALA A 557 -10.81 -24.87 -5.16
C ALA A 557 -10.98 -25.17 -6.65
N ILE A 558 -12.23 -25.30 -7.12
CA ILE A 558 -12.50 -25.58 -8.53
C ILE A 558 -12.10 -24.41 -9.43
N LYS A 559 -12.38 -23.16 -9.02
CA LYS A 559 -11.97 -21.97 -9.77
C LYS A 559 -10.45 -21.91 -9.93
N THR A 560 -9.70 -22.09 -8.84
CA THR A 560 -8.23 -22.04 -8.86
C THR A 560 -7.63 -23.20 -9.65
N LEU A 561 -8.18 -24.41 -9.54
CA LEU A 561 -7.73 -25.53 -10.37
C LEU A 561 -8.00 -25.28 -11.86
N LEU A 562 -9.17 -24.75 -12.21
CA LEU A 562 -9.51 -24.40 -13.59
C LEU A 562 -8.57 -23.34 -14.17
N GLU A 563 -8.29 -22.27 -13.42
CA GLU A 563 -7.33 -21.23 -13.82
C GLU A 563 -5.91 -21.80 -14.02
N PHE A 564 -5.48 -22.69 -13.12
CA PHE A 564 -4.20 -23.37 -13.27
C PHE A 564 -4.18 -24.28 -14.50
N ALA A 565 -5.22 -25.06 -14.74
CA ALA A 565 -5.35 -25.93 -15.92
C ALA A 565 -5.12 -25.14 -17.21
N GLU A 566 -5.80 -24.00 -17.33
CA GLU A 566 -5.75 -23.12 -18.51
C GLU A 566 -4.40 -22.45 -18.71
N SER A 567 -3.64 -22.26 -17.63
CA SER A 567 -2.28 -21.74 -17.68
C SER A 567 -1.24 -22.78 -18.11
N THR A 568 -1.62 -24.06 -18.18
CA THR A 568 -0.72 -25.17 -18.56
C THR A 568 -1.06 -25.73 -19.94
N GLU A 569 -0.06 -26.30 -20.62
CA GLU A 569 -0.27 -27.03 -21.88
C GLU A 569 -0.96 -28.40 -21.68
N LYS A 570 -1.06 -28.86 -20.42
CA LYS A 570 -1.68 -30.14 -20.05
C LYS A 570 -3.20 -30.02 -20.14
N ARG A 571 -3.84 -30.89 -20.93
CA ARG A 571 -5.26 -30.78 -21.24
C ARG A 571 -6.17 -31.69 -20.41
N GLN A 572 -5.66 -32.78 -19.85
CA GLN A 572 -6.49 -33.80 -19.19
C GLN A 572 -6.32 -33.80 -17.68
N TRP A 573 -7.41 -33.83 -16.92
CA TRP A 573 -7.43 -33.89 -15.44
C TRP A 573 -6.40 -34.85 -14.84
N ALA A 574 -6.36 -36.09 -15.33
CA ALA A 574 -5.46 -37.15 -14.83
C ALA A 574 -3.97 -36.78 -14.87
N GLN A 575 -3.54 -35.91 -15.80
CA GLN A 575 -2.11 -35.60 -16.03
C GLN A 575 -1.50 -34.59 -15.04
N TRP A 576 -2.35 -33.90 -14.28
CA TRP A 576 -1.93 -32.90 -13.29
C TRP A 576 -2.52 -33.16 -11.91
N SER A 577 -3.62 -33.92 -11.79
CA SER A 577 -4.08 -34.43 -10.49
C SER A 577 -3.02 -35.32 -9.81
N GLU A 578 -2.24 -36.11 -10.56
CA GLU A 578 -1.07 -36.83 -10.03
C GLU A 578 -0.04 -35.90 -9.38
N SER A 579 0.14 -34.69 -9.94
CA SER A 579 1.08 -33.69 -9.42
C SER A 579 0.65 -33.14 -8.06
N PHE A 580 -0.58 -33.41 -7.61
CA PHE A 580 -1.13 -32.98 -6.33
C PHE A 580 -1.51 -34.12 -5.39
N SER A 581 -1.24 -35.37 -5.77
CA SER A 581 -1.64 -36.57 -5.00
C SER A 581 -1.06 -36.64 -3.58
N GLY A 582 0.02 -35.91 -3.30
CA GLY A 582 0.62 -35.76 -1.97
C GLY A 582 0.46 -34.36 -1.35
N SER A 583 -0.33 -33.47 -1.96
CA SER A 583 -0.51 -32.11 -1.46
C SER A 583 -1.26 -32.08 -0.15
N GLN A 584 -0.76 -31.30 0.81
CA GLN A 584 -1.47 -30.94 2.03
C GLN A 584 -1.70 -29.44 2.05
N ARG A 585 -2.79 -29.01 2.70
CA ARG A 585 -3.03 -27.60 2.92
C ARG A 585 -1.96 -27.06 3.87
N GLU A 586 -1.40 -25.92 3.51
CA GLU A 586 -0.40 -25.21 4.32
C GLU A 586 -0.98 -23.87 4.77
N ASP A 587 -0.44 -23.30 5.84
CA ASP A 587 -0.72 -21.93 6.22
C ASP A 587 -0.10 -20.94 5.21
N TRP A 588 -0.81 -19.84 4.98
CA TRP A 588 -0.35 -18.76 4.10
C TRP A 588 -0.22 -17.45 4.85
N ALA A 589 0.76 -16.64 4.44
CA ALA A 589 0.99 -15.31 4.96
C ALA A 589 0.71 -14.25 3.89
N ASN A 590 0.03 -13.17 4.30
CA ASN A 590 -0.08 -11.96 3.51
C ASN A 590 1.17 -11.09 3.69
N LEU A 591 2.09 -11.19 2.74
CA LEU A 591 3.35 -10.48 2.66
C LEU A 591 3.16 -9.17 1.89
N GLY A 592 2.48 -8.19 2.49
CA GLY A 592 2.31 -6.86 1.88
C GLY A 592 1.33 -6.79 0.70
N GLY A 593 0.41 -7.74 0.60
CA GLY A 593 -0.53 -7.91 -0.52
C GLY A 593 -0.25 -9.14 -1.38
N GLN A 594 0.98 -9.67 -1.33
CA GLN A 594 1.35 -10.95 -1.94
C GLN A 594 1.07 -12.10 -0.97
N LEU A 595 0.50 -13.20 -1.45
CA LEU A 595 0.29 -14.39 -0.63
C LEU A 595 1.42 -15.39 -0.86
N VAL A 596 2.03 -15.87 0.23
CA VAL A 596 3.10 -16.86 0.21
C VAL A 596 2.86 -17.95 1.24
N GLN A 597 3.31 -19.18 0.98
CA GLN A 597 3.28 -20.25 1.96
C GLN A 597 4.14 -19.89 3.18
N ARG A 598 3.74 -20.35 4.36
CA ARG A 598 4.44 -20.02 5.60
C ARG A 598 5.86 -20.61 5.63
N SER A 599 6.05 -21.81 5.09
CA SER A 599 7.36 -22.46 4.97
C SER A 599 8.32 -21.67 4.08
N ASP A 600 7.83 -21.12 2.96
CA ASP A 600 8.62 -20.25 2.07
C ASP A 600 9.04 -18.96 2.78
N LEU A 601 8.11 -18.34 3.51
CA LEU A 601 8.39 -17.15 4.29
C LEU A 601 9.46 -17.44 5.35
N ASP A 602 9.33 -18.55 6.08
CA ASP A 602 10.31 -18.92 7.11
C ASP A 602 11.68 -19.24 6.48
N ALA A 603 11.71 -19.88 5.32
CA ALA A 603 12.94 -20.09 4.55
C ALA A 603 13.57 -18.76 4.11
N LEU A 604 12.76 -17.83 3.59
CA LEU A 604 13.23 -16.50 3.19
C LEU A 604 13.87 -15.75 4.35
N LEU A 605 13.24 -15.77 5.53
CA LEU A 605 13.77 -15.13 6.73
C LEU A 605 15.10 -15.76 7.19
N ARG A 606 15.23 -17.09 7.12
CA ARG A 606 16.50 -17.78 7.42
C ARG A 606 17.61 -17.39 6.44
N LYS A 607 17.30 -17.16 5.17
CA LYS A 607 18.28 -16.70 4.16
C LYS A 607 18.79 -15.28 4.44
N VAL A 608 17.94 -14.39 4.96
CA VAL A 608 18.37 -13.05 5.39
C VAL A 608 19.29 -13.15 6.61
N GLU A 609 18.91 -13.95 7.61
CA GLU A 609 19.70 -14.15 8.83
C GLU A 609 21.07 -14.77 8.55
N SER A 610 21.14 -15.75 7.65
CA SER A 610 22.38 -16.42 7.23
C SER A 610 23.21 -15.61 6.22
N LYS A 611 22.76 -14.41 5.83
CA LYS A 611 23.39 -13.54 4.82
C LYS A 611 23.41 -14.09 3.40
N GLU A 612 22.70 -15.18 3.09
CA GLU A 612 22.46 -15.61 1.70
C GLU A 612 21.72 -14.52 0.91
N ILE A 613 20.80 -13.81 1.58
CA ILE A 613 20.19 -12.57 1.09
C ILE A 613 20.79 -11.41 1.89
N SER A 614 21.47 -10.49 1.19
CA SER A 614 22.24 -9.42 1.82
C SER A 614 21.89 -8.01 1.34
N SER A 615 20.83 -7.84 0.55
CA SER A 615 20.35 -6.52 0.08
C SER A 615 18.84 -6.54 -0.17
N TRP A 616 18.18 -5.37 -0.16
CA TRP A 616 16.74 -5.31 -0.42
C TRP A 616 16.44 -5.71 -1.86
N LYS A 617 17.28 -5.32 -2.81
CA LYS A 617 17.20 -5.81 -4.19
C LYS A 617 17.16 -7.34 -4.29
N ALA A 618 18.04 -8.04 -3.57
CA ALA A 618 18.05 -9.51 -3.57
C ALA A 618 16.78 -10.09 -2.92
N LEU A 619 16.29 -9.47 -1.85
CA LEU A 619 15.04 -9.85 -1.19
C LEU A 619 13.82 -9.63 -2.11
N HIS A 620 13.77 -8.51 -2.83
CA HIS A 620 12.73 -8.21 -3.82
C HIS A 620 12.75 -9.20 -4.99
N SER A 621 13.93 -9.62 -5.45
CA SER A 621 14.03 -10.71 -6.43
C SER A 621 13.47 -12.04 -5.91
N GLN A 622 13.59 -12.31 -4.61
CA GLN A 622 12.92 -13.49 -4.02
C GLN A 622 11.41 -13.33 -3.96
N TYR A 623 10.86 -12.14 -3.70
CA TYR A 623 9.42 -11.91 -3.80
C TYR A 623 8.89 -12.21 -5.20
N GLN A 624 9.61 -11.77 -6.23
CA GLN A 624 9.30 -12.08 -7.63
C GLN A 624 9.38 -13.58 -7.92
N TYR A 625 10.41 -14.26 -7.43
CA TYR A 625 10.52 -15.71 -7.54
C TYR A 625 9.34 -16.44 -6.88
N LEU A 626 8.99 -16.09 -5.64
CA LEU A 626 7.84 -16.66 -4.94
C LEU A 626 6.53 -16.41 -5.68
N HIS A 627 6.39 -15.27 -6.36
CA HIS A 627 5.24 -15.01 -7.21
C HIS A 627 5.15 -16.00 -8.39
N THR A 628 6.28 -16.38 -9.02
CA THR A 628 6.27 -17.39 -10.09
C THR A 628 5.80 -18.77 -9.62
N LEU A 629 5.98 -19.08 -8.33
CA LEU A 629 5.53 -20.34 -7.71
C LEU A 629 4.07 -20.28 -7.24
N TYR A 630 3.48 -19.08 -7.15
CA TYR A 630 2.14 -18.90 -6.60
C TYR A 630 1.08 -19.73 -7.34
N PRO A 631 0.98 -19.74 -8.68
CA PRO A 631 -0.08 -20.48 -9.36
C PRO A 631 -0.09 -21.99 -9.04
N SER A 632 1.08 -22.63 -9.05
CA SER A 632 1.19 -24.08 -8.78
C SER A 632 0.95 -24.41 -7.30
N LYS A 633 1.49 -23.60 -6.38
CA LYS A 633 1.27 -23.79 -4.93
C LYS A 633 -0.19 -23.51 -4.54
N ASN A 634 -0.82 -22.51 -5.15
CA ASN A 634 -2.23 -22.19 -4.97
C ASN A 634 -3.12 -23.34 -5.49
N ALA A 635 -2.80 -23.91 -6.67
CA ALA A 635 -3.50 -25.08 -7.20
C ALA A 635 -3.35 -26.33 -6.32
N ALA A 636 -2.14 -26.59 -5.80
CA ALA A 636 -1.90 -27.67 -4.84
C ALA A 636 -2.73 -27.48 -3.56
N ASN A 637 -2.78 -26.25 -3.04
CA ASN A 637 -3.62 -25.90 -1.89
C ASN A 637 -5.11 -26.07 -2.21
N ALA A 638 -5.57 -25.67 -3.39
CA ALA A 638 -6.94 -25.82 -3.85
C ALA A 638 -7.37 -27.30 -3.92
N PHE A 639 -6.51 -28.17 -4.45
CA PHE A 639 -6.79 -29.61 -4.47
C PHE A 639 -6.86 -30.19 -3.05
N ALA A 640 -5.89 -29.84 -2.19
CA ALA A 640 -5.91 -30.26 -0.79
C ALA A 640 -7.15 -29.75 -0.04
N THR A 641 -7.64 -28.55 -0.35
CA THR A 641 -8.90 -28.01 0.18
C THR A 641 -10.09 -28.92 -0.15
N LEU A 642 -10.22 -29.44 -1.39
CA LEU A 642 -11.29 -30.38 -1.74
C LEU A 642 -11.18 -31.68 -0.96
N LEU A 643 -9.99 -32.26 -0.87
CA LEU A 643 -9.74 -33.49 -0.12
C LEU A 643 -10.15 -33.34 1.36
N GLU A 644 -9.75 -32.24 2.01
CA GLU A 644 -10.09 -31.95 3.41
C GLU A 644 -11.59 -31.65 3.59
N LEU A 645 -12.20 -30.90 2.68
CA LEU A 645 -13.63 -30.56 2.71
C LEU A 645 -14.51 -31.82 2.65
N TYR A 646 -14.21 -32.72 1.73
CA TYR A 646 -14.96 -33.96 1.52
C TYR A 646 -14.49 -35.13 2.39
N GLY A 647 -13.36 -34.99 3.09
CA GLY A 647 -12.83 -36.01 3.98
C GLY A 647 -12.35 -37.27 3.25
N ILE A 648 -11.82 -37.10 2.03
CA ILE A 648 -11.33 -38.19 1.18
C ILE A 648 -9.86 -37.97 0.84
N THR A 649 -9.16 -39.05 0.50
CA THR A 649 -7.78 -39.02 0.02
C THR A 649 -7.74 -38.85 -1.51
N ALA A 650 -6.60 -38.43 -2.04
CA ALA A 650 -6.42 -38.28 -3.49
C ALA A 650 -6.70 -39.58 -4.27
N ALA A 651 -6.42 -40.74 -3.67
CA ALA A 651 -6.66 -42.05 -4.28
C ALA A 651 -8.15 -42.44 -4.33
N GLU A 652 -9.00 -41.80 -3.52
CA GLU A 652 -10.44 -42.06 -3.45
C GLU A 652 -11.25 -41.16 -4.40
N VAL A 653 -10.60 -40.21 -5.09
CA VAL A 653 -11.27 -39.32 -6.05
C VAL A 653 -11.62 -40.10 -7.32
N THR A 654 -12.91 -40.33 -7.53
CA THR A 654 -13.44 -40.97 -8.75
C THR A 654 -13.81 -39.94 -9.81
N ASP A 655 -13.91 -40.36 -11.07
CA ASP A 655 -14.42 -39.49 -12.16
C ASP A 655 -15.85 -38.99 -11.87
N SER A 656 -16.68 -39.81 -11.22
CA SER A 656 -18.02 -39.40 -10.79
C SER A 656 -17.95 -38.27 -9.77
N GLN A 657 -17.09 -38.42 -8.75
CA GLN A 657 -16.92 -37.41 -7.71
C GLN A 657 -16.36 -36.11 -8.29
N TRP A 658 -15.40 -36.20 -9.20
CA TRP A 658 -14.83 -35.05 -9.89
C TRP A 658 -15.89 -34.29 -10.70
N ASN A 659 -16.72 -35.02 -11.45
CA ASN A 659 -17.81 -34.40 -12.21
C ASN A 659 -18.85 -33.74 -11.31
N GLU A 660 -19.20 -34.35 -10.17
CA GLU A 660 -20.08 -33.75 -9.17
C GLU A 660 -19.49 -32.45 -8.61
N TRP A 661 -18.18 -32.42 -8.31
CA TRP A 661 -17.53 -31.20 -7.86
C TRP A 661 -17.58 -30.08 -8.91
N LEU A 662 -17.43 -30.43 -10.18
CA LEU A 662 -17.58 -29.49 -11.29
C LEU A 662 -19.02 -28.95 -11.40
N ASP A 663 -20.04 -29.80 -11.24
CA ASP A 663 -21.46 -29.35 -11.25
C ASP A 663 -21.74 -28.42 -10.08
N ASN A 664 -21.34 -28.81 -8.86
CA ASN A 664 -21.53 -27.98 -7.67
C ASN A 664 -20.85 -26.61 -7.81
N ALA A 665 -19.66 -26.54 -8.43
CA ALA A 665 -19.01 -25.26 -8.69
C ALA A 665 -19.77 -24.38 -9.68
N ILE A 666 -20.43 -24.97 -10.70
CA ILE A 666 -21.32 -24.25 -11.61
C ILE A 666 -22.52 -23.70 -10.83
N ASP A 667 -23.16 -24.53 -10.02
CA ASP A 667 -24.33 -24.15 -9.23
C ASP A 667 -23.99 -23.00 -8.27
N ILE A 668 -22.84 -23.07 -7.61
CA ILE A 668 -22.34 -21.99 -6.74
C ILE A 668 -22.08 -20.72 -7.56
N ALA A 669 -21.45 -20.81 -8.73
CA ALA A 669 -21.17 -19.64 -9.57
C ALA A 669 -22.48 -18.95 -10.05
N GLU A 670 -23.47 -19.74 -10.47
CA GLU A 670 -24.79 -19.25 -10.86
C GLU A 670 -25.52 -18.63 -9.64
N HIS A 671 -25.39 -19.25 -8.46
CA HIS A 671 -25.92 -18.71 -7.21
C HIS A 671 -25.28 -17.37 -6.84
N MET A 672 -23.96 -17.23 -6.96
CA MET A 672 -23.26 -15.97 -6.70
C MET A 672 -23.73 -14.84 -7.64
N ALA A 673 -23.93 -15.13 -8.93
CA ALA A 673 -24.47 -14.17 -9.88
C ALA A 673 -25.91 -13.75 -9.50
N PHE A 674 -26.74 -14.73 -9.14
CA PHE A 674 -28.10 -14.47 -8.65
C PHE A 674 -28.10 -13.61 -7.36
N GLN A 675 -27.29 -13.95 -6.36
CA GLN A 675 -27.18 -13.19 -5.12
C GLN A 675 -26.62 -11.79 -5.32
N THR A 676 -25.74 -11.61 -6.31
CA THR A 676 -25.23 -10.29 -6.70
C THR A 676 -26.37 -9.39 -7.17
N ARG A 677 -27.22 -9.88 -8.07
CA ARG A 677 -28.42 -9.16 -8.53
C ARG A 677 -29.38 -8.91 -7.38
N LYS A 678 -29.75 -9.96 -6.63
CA LYS A 678 -30.70 -9.88 -5.49
C LYS A 678 -30.24 -8.90 -4.40
N SER A 679 -28.94 -8.84 -4.14
CA SER A 679 -28.39 -7.89 -3.15
C SER A 679 -28.56 -6.45 -3.59
N ARG A 680 -28.44 -6.17 -4.90
CA ARG A 680 -28.60 -4.83 -5.48
C ARG A 680 -30.05 -4.44 -5.68
N GLU A 681 -30.96 -5.39 -5.96
CA GLU A 681 -32.41 -5.16 -6.05
C GLU A 681 -32.99 -4.51 -4.78
N LYS A 682 -32.42 -4.80 -3.61
CA LYS A 682 -32.80 -4.17 -2.33
C LYS A 682 -32.71 -2.64 -2.36
N ASP A 683 -31.85 -2.06 -3.20
CA ASP A 683 -31.74 -0.60 -3.34
C ASP A 683 -32.93 -0.01 -4.11
N TYR A 684 -33.60 -0.82 -4.92
CA TYR A 684 -34.76 -0.43 -5.72
C TYR A 684 -36.07 -0.71 -4.98
N ASP A 685 -36.15 -1.82 -4.24
CA ASP A 685 -37.39 -2.29 -3.62
C ASP A 685 -37.62 -1.77 -2.20
N ASN A 686 -36.61 -1.19 -1.55
CA ASN A 686 -36.72 -0.75 -0.16
C ASN A 686 -37.59 0.52 -0.05
N PRO A 687 -38.74 0.48 0.67
CA PRO A 687 -39.60 1.65 0.81
C PRO A 687 -38.92 2.87 1.43
N PHE A 688 -37.92 2.67 2.30
CA PHE A 688 -37.14 3.77 2.88
C PHE A 688 -36.16 4.40 1.89
N GLN A 689 -35.69 3.66 0.88
CA GLN A 689 -34.92 4.24 -0.22
C GLN A 689 -35.84 4.95 -1.21
N GLN A 690 -36.98 4.36 -1.54
CA GLN A 690 -37.99 4.96 -2.41
C GLN A 690 -38.54 6.29 -1.86
N ALA A 691 -38.63 6.42 -0.53
CA ALA A 691 -39.15 7.60 0.14
C ALA A 691 -38.39 8.91 -0.13
N THR A 692 -37.18 8.86 -0.71
CA THR A 692 -36.42 10.06 -1.09
C THR A 692 -36.65 10.51 -2.53
N TYR A 693 -37.52 9.85 -3.27
CA TYR A 693 -37.85 10.15 -4.66
C TYR A 693 -39.34 10.51 -4.79
N GLU A 694 -39.65 11.52 -5.60
CA GLU A 694 -41.01 11.95 -5.92
C GLU A 694 -41.75 10.93 -6.79
N SER A 695 -41.02 10.17 -7.64
CA SER A 695 -41.60 9.11 -8.48
C SER A 695 -40.59 8.01 -8.83
N ALA A 696 -41.09 6.91 -9.41
CA ALA A 696 -40.26 5.82 -9.90
C ALA A 696 -39.35 6.25 -11.07
N GLU A 697 -39.83 7.16 -11.92
CA GLU A 697 -39.06 7.73 -13.03
C GLU A 697 -37.88 8.58 -12.54
N GLU A 698 -38.07 9.37 -11.46
CA GLU A 698 -36.95 10.09 -10.83
C GLU A 698 -35.92 9.11 -10.27
N MET A 699 -36.38 8.08 -9.56
CA MET A 699 -35.51 7.06 -8.99
C MET A 699 -34.68 6.35 -10.09
N GLU A 700 -35.31 5.96 -11.20
CA GLU A 700 -34.62 5.34 -12.33
C GLU A 700 -33.65 6.31 -13.01
N ALA A 701 -34.01 7.58 -13.17
CA ALA A 701 -33.10 8.59 -13.72
C ALA A 701 -31.87 8.85 -12.83
N VAL A 702 -32.01 8.72 -11.50
CA VAL A 702 -30.92 8.94 -10.53
C VAL A 702 -30.06 7.70 -10.32
N LEU A 703 -30.68 6.53 -10.12
CA LEU A 703 -29.96 5.29 -9.82
C LEU A 703 -29.55 4.50 -11.07
N GLY A 704 -30.19 4.79 -12.21
CA GLY A 704 -30.12 3.98 -13.43
C GLY A 704 -30.97 2.72 -13.33
N ASN A 705 -31.27 2.13 -14.49
CA ASN A 705 -32.00 0.88 -14.57
C ASN A 705 -31.12 -0.30 -14.09
N ILE A 706 -31.62 -1.11 -13.17
CA ILE A 706 -30.88 -2.27 -12.65
C ILE A 706 -30.57 -3.31 -13.74
N ALA A 707 -31.44 -3.46 -14.74
CA ALA A 707 -31.24 -4.37 -15.87
C ALA A 707 -30.04 -3.96 -16.75
N GLU A 708 -29.67 -2.67 -16.73
CA GLU A 708 -28.54 -2.11 -17.46
C GLU A 708 -27.27 -1.98 -16.60
N ASN A 709 -27.30 -2.44 -15.35
CA ASN A 709 -26.14 -2.35 -14.46
C ASN A 709 -24.97 -3.20 -15.00
N SER A 710 -23.94 -2.51 -15.50
CA SER A 710 -22.80 -3.15 -16.17
C SER A 710 -22.09 -4.21 -15.34
N PHE A 711 -22.00 -4.02 -14.01
CA PHE A 711 -21.36 -5.00 -13.13
C PHE A 711 -22.22 -6.27 -12.95
N ILE A 712 -23.55 -6.15 -12.83
CA ILE A 712 -24.44 -7.32 -12.74
C ILE A 712 -24.37 -8.13 -14.05
N LEU A 713 -24.46 -7.45 -15.19
CA LEU A 713 -24.36 -8.10 -16.50
C LEU A 713 -23.01 -8.80 -16.68
N GLN A 714 -21.92 -8.19 -16.20
CA GLN A 714 -20.60 -8.81 -16.19
C GLN A 714 -20.58 -10.08 -15.32
N MET A 715 -21.10 -10.03 -14.08
CA MET A 715 -21.15 -11.21 -13.20
C MET A 715 -21.97 -12.36 -13.78
N GLU A 716 -23.09 -12.07 -14.43
CA GLU A 716 -23.88 -13.09 -15.13
C GLU A 716 -23.14 -13.66 -16.35
N ALA A 717 -22.40 -12.83 -17.08
CA ALA A 717 -21.54 -13.27 -18.17
C ALA A 717 -20.39 -14.15 -17.66
N ASP A 718 -19.77 -13.77 -16.53
CA ASP A 718 -18.68 -14.52 -15.90
C ASP A 718 -19.16 -15.89 -15.43
N ALA A 719 -20.36 -15.99 -14.82
CA ALA A 719 -20.95 -17.28 -14.45
C ALA A 719 -21.23 -18.17 -15.68
N ARG A 720 -21.78 -17.60 -16.76
CA ARG A 720 -21.99 -18.34 -18.02
C ARG A 720 -20.66 -18.81 -18.62
N HIS A 721 -19.64 -17.95 -18.63
CA HIS A 721 -18.32 -18.28 -19.15
C HIS A 721 -17.63 -19.34 -18.28
N PHE A 722 -17.74 -19.25 -16.95
CA PHE A 722 -17.25 -20.25 -16.01
C PHE A 722 -17.85 -21.64 -16.28
N LYS A 723 -19.16 -21.71 -16.49
CA LYS A 723 -19.86 -22.95 -16.90
C LYS A 723 -19.34 -23.52 -18.22
N GLN A 724 -19.14 -22.67 -19.22
CA GLN A 724 -18.59 -23.09 -20.52
C GLN A 724 -17.16 -23.65 -20.36
N ARG A 725 -16.32 -23.00 -19.55
CA ARG A 725 -14.96 -23.44 -19.26
C ARG A 725 -14.94 -24.80 -18.54
N ILE A 726 -15.79 -24.99 -17.54
CA ILE A 726 -15.94 -26.29 -16.85
C ILE A 726 -16.39 -27.39 -17.82
N ASN A 727 -17.39 -27.11 -18.66
CA ASN A 727 -17.85 -28.09 -19.65
C ASN A 727 -16.77 -28.41 -20.68
N ALA A 728 -15.93 -27.44 -21.06
CA ALA A 728 -14.78 -27.68 -21.92
C ALA A 728 -13.70 -28.54 -21.23
N LEU A 729 -13.50 -28.37 -19.92
CA LEU A 729 -12.58 -29.17 -19.11
C LEU A 729 -13.04 -30.64 -19.01
N ARG A 730 -14.34 -30.89 -18.91
CA ARG A 730 -14.90 -32.28 -18.90
C ARG A 730 -14.58 -33.07 -20.16
N ASN A 731 -14.49 -32.38 -21.29
CA ASN A 731 -14.29 -32.98 -22.61
C ASN A 731 -12.81 -33.17 -22.98
N ARG A 732 -11.88 -32.92 -22.06
CA ARG A 732 -10.43 -33.04 -22.25
C ARG A 732 -9.82 -33.96 -21.20
#